data_AF-A0A6J8E5I7-F1
#
_entry.id   AF-A0A6J8E5I7-F1
#
_cell.length_a   1.000
_cell.length_b   1.000
_cell.length_c   1.000
_cell.angle_alpha   90.00
_cell.angle_beta   90.00
_cell.angle_gamma   90.00
#
_symmetry.space_group_name_H-M   'P 1'
#
loop_
_entity.id
_entity.type
_entity.pdbx_description
1 polymer ?
#
loop_
_entity_poly.entity_id
_entity_poly.type
_entity_poly.pdbx_seq_one_letter_code
_entity_poly.pdbx_strand_id
1 'polypeptide(L)'
;MLRPAVVASYVPLIEHVTNDFVDILKQKKTNDDLQMTLMNYTTESVAVMCFNRRLGCIDNKESPEIVRGITEFFTLLQKSLIMPFKTFKYFRTPFYKRFEEIRLRIQSIVKRELKAQLDVMNKLKKEHQLDDYLQKDPNFMYSMLADPRMTLGKITSIVTTLFNVGIDSDLQGLWNGIQLLMVTLFQESLICDQEMLKQIFCVQKHILYSSTVKETEAVSDGAKSFREIPGPKGMYNIPYFGTALHFKPFTNYELNDLPEIRTNMREQHGDIVKMRIGRDYVVYIFDPDYAKTVLQLPYKEFLAYQIDLIEVFTKRTGLPKSLSLMEGKEWKELRKPAQEKMLRPAVVASYGPLIEQVTDDFVDILKQKKKIDDLQMTLMNYTTESIAMLCFNRRLGSIDSEESPEIARCITKVFTLLQKSLIMPFKTFKYFRTPLYKQFEEVRLRIQSIVERELKAQLDVLNKLKRENQLDDYLQKEPNFMYSMLADPRMTLGKITSIVTTLFHAGIDSTANSLLFALTDLALHQEKQQKLYQEIQTVVGDSTHLTKEHLAQMSYLKACIKESQRRTFPVMTGPARFIEWDTVIGGYTIPRKTFVSLNMAAMVKDERFFTKAKEYIPERWLRNVNDEITKGQEFPFAFKPFGFGPRGCIGQRFAEMEMQIGITKIIQNFEISMPHGVSEIKTVHRTFTSPAQKVTLQMQNRNINSICINGKEVKVIPYNNGIMYGKGATQLCNSLQDDIFQRLVTDFSPEIVLLQIEGNDMDSHNFINIFIDTFKNFLRYLKSKNVKIVVIVQVFHRLKPRVSMSVCKSRRAKINLEMVNLAKEEFKYFLSYWTQKVDIKICIDGR
;
A
#
# COMPACT_ATOMS: atom_id res chain seq x y z
N MET A 1 -17.25 -22.34 46.66
CA MET A 1 -15.88 -22.69 46.25
C MET A 1 -14.82 -21.82 46.93
N LEU A 2 -14.98 -20.49 47.01
CA LEU A 2 -13.92 -19.58 47.46
C LEU A 2 -14.07 -19.11 48.93
N ARG A 3 -14.21 -20.02 49.89
CA ARG A 3 -14.03 -19.64 51.31
C ARG A 3 -12.54 -19.83 51.65
N PRO A 4 -11.84 -18.85 52.23
CA PRO A 4 -10.40 -18.93 52.48
C PRO A 4 -9.97 -20.20 53.22
N ALA A 5 -10.75 -20.64 54.22
CA ALA A 5 -10.48 -21.86 54.97
C ALA A 5 -10.52 -23.15 54.12
N VAL A 6 -11.39 -23.20 53.10
CA VAL A 6 -11.52 -24.35 52.19
C VAL A 6 -10.40 -24.33 51.14
N VAL A 7 -9.91 -23.15 50.75
CA VAL A 7 -8.77 -23.03 49.83
C VAL A 7 -7.47 -23.38 50.55
N ALA A 8 -7.32 -22.94 51.81
CA ALA A 8 -6.16 -23.25 52.65
C ALA A 8 -5.98 -24.76 52.90
N SER A 9 -7.07 -25.53 53.01
CA SER A 9 -6.98 -26.99 53.17
C SER A 9 -6.44 -27.73 51.92
N TYR A 10 -6.41 -27.09 50.74
CA TYR A 10 -5.84 -27.69 49.52
C TYR A 10 -4.34 -27.43 49.34
N VAL A 11 -3.78 -26.47 50.07
CA VAL A 11 -2.39 -26.05 49.89
C VAL A 11 -1.40 -27.19 50.12
N PRO A 12 -1.47 -27.97 51.23
CA PRO A 12 -0.53 -29.07 51.47
C PRO A 12 -0.64 -30.20 50.42
N LEU A 13 -1.85 -30.39 49.88
CA LEU A 13 -2.15 -31.44 48.90
C LEU A 13 -1.58 -31.12 47.51
N ILE A 14 -1.60 -29.85 47.11
CA ILE A 14 -1.08 -29.39 45.81
C ILE A 14 0.45 -29.18 45.87
N GLU A 15 0.99 -28.81 47.04
CA GLU A 15 2.42 -28.59 47.24
C GLU A 15 3.27 -29.83 46.90
N HIS A 16 2.82 -31.02 47.33
CA HIS A 16 3.51 -32.28 46.98
C HIS A 16 3.53 -32.55 45.47
N VAL A 17 2.40 -32.36 44.78
CA VAL A 17 2.30 -32.52 43.32
C VAL A 17 3.22 -31.52 42.59
N THR A 18 3.39 -30.34 43.16
CA THR A 18 4.21 -29.25 42.61
C THR A 18 5.70 -29.51 42.78
N ASN A 19 6.11 -30.04 43.94
CA ASN A 19 7.50 -30.43 44.18
C ASN A 19 7.97 -31.51 43.20
N ASP A 20 7.15 -32.55 42.98
CA ASP A 20 7.47 -33.61 42.01
C ASP A 20 7.60 -33.08 40.56
N PHE A 21 6.69 -32.16 40.17
CA PHE A 21 6.75 -31.51 38.86
C PHE A 21 8.03 -30.69 38.68
N VAL A 22 8.43 -29.93 39.70
CA VAL A 22 9.66 -29.14 39.71
C VAL A 22 10.88 -30.04 39.59
N ASP A 23 10.90 -31.19 40.26
CA ASP A 23 12.02 -32.13 40.19
C ASP A 23 12.13 -32.82 38.83
N ILE A 24 11.01 -33.13 38.16
CA ILE A 24 11.00 -33.61 36.78
C ILE A 24 11.50 -32.54 35.80
N LEU A 25 11.14 -31.27 35.99
CA LEU A 25 11.62 -30.17 35.16
C LEU A 25 13.13 -29.95 35.29
N LYS A 26 13.69 -30.11 36.50
CA LYS A 26 15.15 -30.04 36.72
C LYS A 26 15.90 -31.17 36.02
N GLN A 27 15.27 -32.33 35.81
CA GLN A 27 15.90 -33.50 35.17
C GLN A 27 15.85 -33.48 33.64
N LYS A 28 14.89 -32.78 33.01
CA LYS A 28 14.74 -32.72 31.54
C LYS A 28 15.65 -31.64 30.92
N LYS A 29 16.59 -32.03 30.04
CA LYS A 29 17.58 -31.15 29.39
C LYS A 29 17.11 -30.48 28.07
N THR A 30 15.90 -30.77 27.57
CA THR A 30 15.37 -30.18 26.32
C THR A 30 13.89 -29.79 26.45
N ASN A 31 13.47 -28.80 25.65
CA ASN A 31 12.16 -28.14 25.73
C ASN A 31 11.03 -28.86 24.96
N ASP A 32 11.34 -29.98 24.29
CA ASP A 32 10.46 -30.56 23.26
C ASP A 32 9.19 -31.25 23.81
N ASP A 33 9.07 -31.40 25.13
CA ASP A 33 7.94 -32.11 25.76
C ASP A 33 7.37 -31.40 27.01
N LEU A 34 7.62 -30.09 27.11
CA LEU A 34 7.15 -29.25 28.23
C LEU A 34 5.62 -29.21 28.32
N GLN A 35 4.94 -29.22 27.16
CA GLN A 35 3.48 -29.17 27.08
C GLN A 35 2.83 -30.43 27.70
N MET A 36 3.37 -31.62 27.43
CA MET A 36 2.89 -32.87 28.02
C MET A 36 3.14 -32.90 29.52
N THR A 37 4.31 -32.43 29.96
CA THR A 37 4.68 -32.40 31.38
C THR A 37 3.76 -31.47 32.18
N LEU A 38 3.41 -30.30 31.61
CA LEU A 38 2.44 -29.36 32.19
C LEU A 38 1.01 -29.93 32.22
N MET A 39 0.62 -30.68 31.20
CA MET A 39 -0.71 -31.32 31.14
C MET A 39 -0.85 -32.41 32.20
N ASN A 40 0.20 -33.21 32.41
CA ASN A 40 0.26 -34.23 33.47
C ASN A 40 0.16 -33.59 34.86
N TYR A 41 0.90 -32.51 35.09
CA TYR A 41 0.82 -31.75 36.33
C TYR A 41 -0.60 -31.22 36.59
N THR A 42 -1.19 -30.57 35.59
CA THR A 42 -2.55 -30.00 35.71
C THR A 42 -3.59 -31.08 35.98
N THR A 43 -3.51 -32.21 35.29
CA THR A 43 -4.43 -33.35 35.47
C THR A 43 -4.32 -33.94 36.87
N GLU A 44 -3.08 -34.09 37.36
CA GLU A 44 -2.79 -34.62 38.69
C GLU A 44 -3.28 -33.66 39.81
N SER A 45 -3.07 -32.35 39.65
CA SER A 45 -3.54 -31.33 40.58
C SER A 45 -5.07 -31.29 40.68
N VAL A 46 -5.76 -31.38 39.53
CA VAL A 46 -7.24 -31.44 39.50
C VAL A 46 -7.74 -32.73 40.16
N ALA A 47 -7.05 -33.85 39.95
CA ALA A 47 -7.41 -35.12 40.56
C ALA A 47 -7.21 -35.13 42.07
N VAL A 48 -6.11 -34.60 42.58
CA VAL A 48 -5.88 -34.46 44.02
C VAL A 48 -6.92 -33.53 44.64
N MET A 49 -7.26 -32.42 43.96
CA MET A 49 -8.31 -31.50 44.41
C MET A 49 -9.70 -32.16 44.44
N CYS A 50 -10.05 -32.97 43.44
CA CYS A 50 -11.38 -33.56 43.31
C CYS A 50 -11.54 -34.93 44.01
N PHE A 51 -10.46 -35.66 44.22
CA PHE A 51 -10.53 -37.04 44.71
C PHE A 51 -9.67 -37.29 45.95
N ASN A 52 -8.90 -36.31 46.41
CA ASN A 52 -7.90 -36.46 47.47
C ASN A 52 -6.92 -37.61 47.20
N ARG A 53 -6.66 -37.89 45.92
CA ARG A 53 -5.87 -39.04 45.48
C ARG A 53 -5.12 -38.70 44.22
N ARG A 54 -3.89 -39.21 44.14
CA ARG A 54 -3.05 -39.18 42.94
C ARG A 54 -3.54 -40.18 41.89
N LEU A 55 -3.58 -39.76 40.63
CA LEU A 55 -3.82 -40.62 39.48
C LEU A 55 -2.51 -41.16 38.89
N GLY A 56 -1.37 -40.70 39.39
CA GLY A 56 -0.04 -41.14 38.97
C GLY A 56 0.34 -40.63 37.57
N CYS A 57 -0.25 -39.52 37.12
CA CYS A 57 0.06 -38.90 35.82
C CYS A 57 1.48 -38.31 35.77
N ILE A 58 2.05 -37.98 36.93
CA ILE A 58 3.41 -37.44 37.06
C ILE A 58 4.45 -38.57 37.20
N ASP A 59 4.11 -39.64 37.94
CA ASP A 59 5.08 -40.66 38.36
C ASP A 59 5.11 -41.92 37.47
N ASN A 60 4.01 -42.26 36.78
CA ASN A 60 3.83 -43.57 36.19
C ASN A 60 3.64 -43.53 34.67
N LYS A 61 4.39 -44.38 33.95
CA LYS A 61 4.24 -44.59 32.49
C LYS A 61 2.91 -45.24 32.09
N GLU A 62 2.01 -45.55 33.05
CA GLU A 62 0.69 -46.17 32.85
C GLU A 62 -0.51 -45.22 33.00
N SER A 63 -0.29 -43.93 33.26
CA SER A 63 -1.29 -42.88 32.97
C SER A 63 -1.44 -42.41 31.49
N PRO A 64 -0.92 -43.10 30.42
CA PRO A 64 -1.06 -42.64 29.06
C PRO A 64 -2.50 -42.49 28.62
N GLU A 65 -3.49 -43.26 29.07
CA GLU A 65 -4.78 -43.24 28.35
C GLU A 65 -5.62 -41.97 28.57
N ILE A 66 -5.66 -41.43 29.80
CA ILE A 66 -6.36 -40.17 30.08
C ILE A 66 -5.58 -39.02 29.43
N VAL A 67 -4.27 -38.96 29.65
CA VAL A 67 -3.40 -37.92 29.10
C VAL A 67 -3.34 -38.00 27.56
N ARG A 68 -3.22 -39.18 26.96
CA ARG A 68 -3.21 -39.41 25.51
C ARG A 68 -4.58 -39.14 24.90
N GLY A 69 -5.68 -39.42 25.61
CA GLY A 69 -7.02 -38.97 25.19
C GLY A 69 -7.11 -37.44 25.12
N ILE A 70 -6.48 -36.76 26.07
CA ILE A 70 -6.41 -35.29 26.14
C ILE A 70 -5.43 -34.72 25.10
N THR A 71 -4.29 -35.36 24.86
CA THR A 71 -3.30 -34.98 23.85
C THR A 71 -3.79 -35.28 22.44
N GLU A 72 -4.46 -36.41 22.20
CA GLU A 72 -5.18 -36.68 20.94
C GLU A 72 -6.27 -35.62 20.74
N PHE A 73 -7.01 -35.26 21.79
CA PHE A 73 -7.98 -34.16 21.74
C PHE A 73 -7.34 -32.84 21.30
N PHE A 74 -6.23 -32.40 21.91
CA PHE A 74 -5.54 -31.17 21.52
C PHE A 74 -4.86 -31.25 20.14
N THR A 75 -4.28 -32.40 19.78
CA THR A 75 -3.67 -32.62 18.45
C THR A 75 -4.74 -32.60 17.35
N LEU A 76 -5.93 -33.13 17.63
CA LEU A 76 -7.09 -33.08 16.73
C LEU A 76 -7.76 -31.70 16.72
N LEU A 77 -7.76 -30.97 17.83
CA LEU A 77 -8.22 -29.57 17.91
C LEU A 77 -7.31 -28.65 17.08
N GLN A 78 -6.00 -28.85 17.17
CA GLN A 78 -4.99 -28.12 16.41
C GLN A 78 -5.07 -28.44 14.90
N LYS A 79 -5.49 -29.66 14.53
CA LYS A 79 -5.78 -30.04 13.14
C LYS A 79 -7.17 -29.57 12.65
N SER A 80 -8.09 -29.19 13.53
CA SER A 80 -9.46 -28.78 13.21
C SER A 80 -9.69 -27.27 13.24
N LEU A 81 -8.62 -26.47 13.07
CA LEU A 81 -8.56 -25.00 12.94
C LEU A 81 -9.49 -24.37 11.86
N ILE A 82 -10.39 -25.14 11.26
CA ILE A 82 -11.22 -24.79 10.10
C ILE A 82 -12.72 -24.72 10.46
N MET A 83 -13.20 -25.32 11.57
CA MET A 83 -14.63 -25.27 11.94
C MET A 83 -14.91 -25.18 13.46
N PRO A 84 -15.99 -24.50 13.89
CA PRO A 84 -16.45 -24.53 15.28
C PRO A 84 -16.91 -25.91 15.75
N PHE A 85 -16.72 -26.20 17.04
CA PHE A 85 -17.16 -27.44 17.70
C PHE A 85 -18.66 -27.76 17.53
N LYS A 86 -19.51 -26.73 17.51
CA LYS A 86 -20.96 -26.85 17.26
C LYS A 86 -21.29 -27.39 15.87
N THR A 87 -20.45 -27.10 14.88
CA THR A 87 -20.62 -27.57 13.50
C THR A 87 -20.28 -29.05 13.39
N PHE A 88 -19.21 -29.51 14.06
CA PHE A 88 -18.88 -30.92 14.15
C PHE A 88 -19.97 -31.76 14.85
N LYS A 89 -20.58 -31.20 15.90
CA LYS A 89 -21.72 -31.80 16.60
C LYS A 89 -22.95 -31.93 15.71
N TYR A 90 -23.26 -30.90 14.91
CA TYR A 90 -24.42 -30.87 14.02
C TYR A 90 -24.31 -31.93 12.91
N PHE A 91 -23.14 -32.10 12.31
CA PHE A 91 -22.92 -33.06 11.21
C PHE A 91 -22.55 -34.48 11.66
N ARG A 92 -22.53 -34.77 12.98
CA ARG A 92 -22.14 -36.08 13.57
C ARG A 92 -20.90 -36.70 12.90
N THR A 93 -19.91 -35.85 12.65
CA THR A 93 -18.70 -36.25 11.93
C THR A 93 -17.97 -37.35 12.70
N PRO A 94 -17.12 -38.18 12.04
CA PRO A 94 -16.26 -39.14 12.73
C PRO A 94 -15.45 -38.50 13.87
N PHE A 95 -15.08 -37.22 13.72
CA PHE A 95 -14.47 -36.37 14.74
C PHE A 95 -15.35 -36.19 16.00
N TYR A 96 -16.63 -35.82 15.85
CA TYR A 96 -17.52 -35.61 17.01
C TYR A 96 -17.84 -36.93 17.73
N LYS A 97 -17.96 -38.04 16.98
CA LYS A 97 -18.15 -39.38 17.56
C LYS A 97 -16.98 -39.78 18.45
N ARG A 98 -15.74 -39.60 17.96
CA ARG A 98 -14.53 -39.92 18.73
C ARG A 98 -14.36 -39.03 19.97
N PHE A 99 -14.74 -37.76 19.87
CA PHE A 99 -14.79 -36.86 21.03
C PHE A 99 -15.79 -37.32 22.10
N GLU A 100 -17.03 -37.67 21.71
CA GLU A 100 -18.04 -38.15 22.67
C GLU A 100 -17.62 -39.46 23.33
N GLU A 101 -16.94 -40.36 22.61
CA GLU A 101 -16.35 -41.58 23.20
C GLU A 101 -15.36 -41.27 24.33
N ILE A 102 -14.45 -40.32 24.11
CA ILE A 102 -13.45 -39.92 25.12
C ILE A 102 -14.16 -39.25 26.31
N ARG A 103 -15.11 -38.35 26.06
CA ARG A 103 -15.90 -37.66 27.10
C ARG A 103 -16.67 -38.63 27.99
N LEU A 104 -17.34 -39.61 27.39
CA LEU A 104 -18.10 -40.64 28.11
C LEU A 104 -17.19 -41.54 28.97
N ARG A 105 -15.96 -41.81 28.50
CA ARG A 105 -14.97 -42.57 29.27
C ARG A 105 -14.46 -41.80 30.48
N ILE A 106 -14.12 -40.50 30.32
CA ILE A 106 -13.75 -39.63 31.44
C ILE A 106 -14.88 -39.57 32.48
N GLN A 107 -16.13 -39.39 32.02
CA GLN A 107 -17.30 -39.44 32.89
C GLN A 107 -17.43 -40.77 33.65
N SER A 108 -17.11 -41.89 33.03
CA SER A 108 -17.14 -43.21 33.68
C SER A 108 -16.08 -43.33 34.79
N ILE A 109 -14.89 -42.78 34.58
CA ILE A 109 -13.81 -42.79 35.57
C ILE A 109 -14.20 -41.90 36.76
N VAL A 110 -14.62 -40.65 36.48
CA VAL A 110 -15.10 -39.70 37.50
C VAL A 110 -16.24 -40.32 38.31
N LYS A 111 -17.23 -40.95 37.65
CA LYS A 111 -18.37 -41.57 38.33
C LYS A 111 -17.95 -42.74 39.22
N ARG A 112 -16.94 -43.52 38.82
CA ARG A 112 -16.41 -44.63 39.62
C ARG A 112 -15.76 -44.12 40.90
N GLU A 113 -14.91 -43.11 40.79
CA GLU A 113 -14.22 -42.51 41.95
C GLU A 113 -15.19 -41.81 42.90
N LEU A 114 -16.16 -41.04 42.37
CA LEU A 114 -17.19 -40.41 43.19
C LEU A 114 -18.08 -41.43 43.91
N LYS A 115 -18.34 -42.58 43.29
CA LYS A 115 -19.11 -43.65 43.92
C LYS A 115 -18.33 -44.28 45.08
N ALA A 116 -17.03 -44.52 44.92
CA ALA A 116 -16.18 -45.03 45.99
C ALA A 116 -16.15 -44.07 47.20
N GLN A 117 -16.05 -42.76 46.96
CA GLN A 117 -16.13 -41.75 48.02
C GLN A 117 -17.51 -41.69 48.70
N LEU A 118 -18.58 -41.82 47.92
CA LEU A 118 -19.94 -41.85 48.45
C LEU A 118 -20.17 -43.10 49.32
N ASP A 119 -19.61 -44.25 48.94
CA ASP A 119 -19.69 -45.49 49.72
C ASP A 119 -18.96 -45.36 51.06
N VAL A 120 -17.78 -44.70 51.08
CA VAL A 120 -17.06 -44.36 52.31
C VAL A 120 -17.89 -43.42 53.20
N MET A 121 -18.49 -42.37 52.64
CA MET A 121 -19.35 -41.47 53.40
C MET A 121 -20.59 -42.16 53.98
N ASN A 122 -21.24 -43.03 53.20
CA ASN A 122 -22.40 -43.78 53.66
C ASN A 122 -22.03 -44.73 54.81
N LYS A 123 -20.82 -45.30 54.79
CA LYS A 123 -20.28 -46.09 55.90
C LYS A 123 -20.07 -45.24 57.15
N LEU A 124 -19.38 -44.11 57.02
CA LEU A 124 -19.14 -43.16 58.13
C LEU A 124 -20.43 -42.59 58.71
N LYS A 125 -21.46 -42.40 57.88
CA LYS A 125 -22.79 -41.95 58.31
C LYS A 125 -23.53 -43.01 59.13
N LYS A 126 -23.42 -44.29 58.74
CA LYS A 126 -23.97 -45.42 59.53
C LYS A 126 -23.26 -45.59 60.87
N GLU A 127 -21.98 -45.25 60.93
CA GLU A 127 -21.14 -45.33 62.13
C GLU A 127 -21.24 -44.06 63.02
N HIS A 128 -22.08 -43.08 62.65
CA HIS A 128 -22.22 -41.77 63.33
C HIS A 128 -20.92 -40.95 63.45
N GLN A 129 -19.93 -41.21 62.58
CA GLN A 129 -18.62 -40.56 62.58
C GLN A 129 -18.44 -39.51 61.48
N LEU A 130 -19.46 -39.30 60.66
CA LEU A 130 -19.36 -38.43 59.48
C LEU A 130 -19.05 -36.96 59.83
N ASP A 131 -19.67 -36.41 60.87
CA ASP A 131 -19.49 -35.00 61.24
C ASP A 131 -18.08 -34.75 61.82
N ASP A 132 -17.56 -35.68 62.63
CA ASP A 132 -16.18 -35.66 63.14
C ASP A 132 -15.16 -35.83 62.00
N TYR A 133 -15.46 -36.66 61.00
CA TYR A 133 -14.60 -36.87 59.84
C TYR A 133 -14.55 -35.62 58.95
N LEU A 134 -15.71 -35.00 58.66
CA LEU A 134 -15.80 -33.77 57.87
C LEU A 134 -15.16 -32.55 58.57
N GLN A 135 -15.11 -32.54 59.91
CA GLN A 135 -14.35 -31.53 60.66
C GLN A 135 -12.84 -31.73 60.58
N LYS A 136 -12.36 -32.98 60.46
CA LYS A 136 -10.93 -33.32 60.37
C LYS A 136 -10.36 -33.24 58.96
N ASP A 137 -11.15 -33.54 57.93
CA ASP A 137 -10.77 -33.46 56.51
C ASP A 137 -11.84 -32.67 55.72
N PRO A 138 -11.75 -31.32 55.68
CA PRO A 138 -12.78 -30.44 55.11
C PRO A 138 -12.71 -30.39 53.58
N ASN A 139 -12.63 -31.54 52.93
CA ASN A 139 -12.59 -31.62 51.48
C ASN A 139 -13.94 -31.20 50.86
N PHE A 140 -13.87 -30.28 49.91
CA PHE A 140 -14.96 -29.78 49.05
C PHE A 140 -15.84 -30.90 48.50
N MET A 141 -15.26 -32.05 48.15
CA MET A 141 -15.98 -33.12 47.47
C MET A 141 -16.84 -33.95 48.43
N TYR A 142 -16.35 -34.21 49.64
CA TYR A 142 -17.18 -34.78 50.70
C TYR A 142 -18.27 -33.80 51.16
N SER A 143 -17.96 -32.50 51.18
CA SER A 143 -18.95 -31.45 51.47
C SER A 143 -20.05 -31.37 50.40
N MET A 144 -19.73 -31.55 49.12
CA MET A 144 -20.70 -31.62 48.03
C MET A 144 -21.54 -32.89 48.07
N LEU A 145 -20.93 -34.04 48.37
CA LEU A 145 -21.63 -35.32 48.50
C LEU A 145 -22.51 -35.37 49.75
N ALA A 146 -22.20 -34.58 50.79
CA ALA A 146 -23.00 -34.44 52.01
C ALA A 146 -24.22 -33.52 51.82
N ASP A 147 -24.22 -32.63 50.82
CA ASP A 147 -25.32 -31.71 50.57
C ASP A 147 -26.51 -32.46 49.92
N PRO A 148 -27.67 -32.54 50.61
CA PRO A 148 -28.83 -33.27 50.10
C PRO A 148 -29.41 -32.71 48.80
N ARG A 149 -29.03 -31.50 48.37
CA ARG A 149 -29.45 -30.88 47.10
C ARG A 149 -28.61 -31.34 45.90
N MET A 150 -27.47 -31.99 46.17
CA MET A 150 -26.47 -32.39 45.17
C MET A 150 -26.57 -33.89 44.90
N THR A 151 -27.10 -34.24 43.72
CA THR A 151 -27.17 -35.64 43.30
C THR A 151 -25.82 -36.09 42.75
N LEU A 152 -25.52 -37.39 42.83
CA LEU A 152 -24.31 -37.97 42.23
C LEU A 152 -24.18 -37.61 40.74
N GLY A 153 -25.29 -37.49 40.00
CA GLY A 153 -25.28 -37.03 38.61
C GLY A 153 -24.83 -35.56 38.44
N LYS A 154 -25.32 -34.65 39.31
CA LYS A 154 -24.91 -33.24 39.32
C LYS A 154 -23.43 -33.09 39.69
N ILE A 155 -22.98 -33.83 40.70
CA ILE A 155 -21.57 -33.82 41.16
C ILE A 155 -20.67 -34.41 40.07
N THR A 156 -21.04 -35.55 39.46
CA THR A 156 -20.33 -36.14 38.31
C THR A 156 -20.20 -35.13 37.17
N SER A 157 -21.28 -34.40 36.85
CA SER A 157 -21.25 -33.37 35.81
C SER A 157 -20.30 -32.23 36.16
N ILE A 158 -20.29 -31.76 37.41
CA ILE A 158 -19.43 -30.67 37.86
C ILE A 158 -17.96 -31.10 37.86
N VAL A 159 -17.63 -32.28 38.39
CA VAL A 159 -16.25 -32.79 38.41
C VAL A 159 -15.76 -33.13 37.01
N THR A 160 -16.59 -33.74 36.17
CA THR A 160 -16.26 -33.93 34.74
C THR A 160 -16.05 -32.57 34.08
N THR A 161 -16.85 -31.55 34.44
CA THR A 161 -16.65 -30.19 33.93
C THR A 161 -15.34 -29.60 34.45
N LEU A 162 -14.88 -29.88 35.67
CA LEU A 162 -13.59 -29.40 36.17
C LEU A 162 -12.40 -30.06 35.46
N PHE A 163 -12.47 -31.38 35.23
CA PHE A 163 -11.54 -32.05 34.33
C PHE A 163 -11.62 -31.49 32.91
N ASN A 164 -12.83 -31.19 32.43
CA ASN A 164 -13.04 -30.55 31.14
C ASN A 164 -12.69 -29.05 31.13
N VAL A 165 -12.59 -28.33 32.27
CA VAL A 165 -12.32 -26.87 32.38
C VAL A 165 -10.83 -26.61 32.51
N GLY A 166 -10.07 -27.59 33.02
CA GLY A 166 -8.65 -27.70 32.66
C GLY A 166 -8.42 -27.97 31.15
N ILE A 167 -9.48 -28.22 30.39
CA ILE A 167 -9.48 -28.73 29.01
C ILE A 167 -10.50 -27.95 28.11
N ASP A 168 -11.10 -26.84 28.56
CA ASP A 168 -12.19 -26.19 27.83
C ASP A 168 -11.62 -25.15 26.85
N SER A 169 -12.18 -25.15 25.64
CA SER A 169 -11.60 -24.74 24.36
C SER A 169 -11.33 -23.24 24.14
N ASP A 170 -11.43 -22.42 25.19
CA ASP A 170 -10.96 -21.04 25.13
C ASP A 170 -9.67 -20.93 25.96
N LEU A 171 -8.68 -20.20 25.45
CA LEU A 171 -7.54 -19.71 26.26
C LEU A 171 -8.01 -19.11 27.60
N GLN A 172 -9.27 -18.67 27.69
CA GLN A 172 -9.96 -18.25 28.91
C GLN A 172 -10.09 -19.34 29.99
N GLY A 173 -10.28 -20.62 29.67
CA GLY A 173 -10.39 -21.72 30.65
C GLY A 173 -9.05 -22.09 31.26
N LEU A 174 -8.02 -22.24 30.41
CA LEU A 174 -6.63 -22.35 30.83
C LEU A 174 -6.19 -21.10 31.64
N TRP A 175 -6.63 -19.90 31.22
CA TRP A 175 -6.38 -18.65 31.92
C TRP A 175 -7.15 -18.52 33.22
N ASN A 176 -8.36 -19.08 33.35
CA ASN A 176 -9.13 -19.13 34.59
C ASN A 176 -8.53 -20.14 35.58
N GLY A 177 -7.98 -21.25 35.08
CA GLY A 177 -7.19 -22.20 35.87
C GLY A 177 -5.88 -21.58 36.36
N ILE A 178 -5.17 -20.86 35.48
CA ILE A 178 -3.99 -20.04 35.83
C ILE A 178 -4.38 -18.89 36.76
N GLN A 179 -5.56 -18.27 36.63
CA GLN A 179 -6.07 -17.25 37.56
C GLN A 179 -6.36 -17.84 38.94
N LEU A 180 -6.92 -19.05 39.03
CA LEU A 180 -7.16 -19.73 40.30
C LEU A 180 -5.83 -20.14 40.96
N LEU A 181 -4.87 -20.62 40.16
CA LEU A 181 -3.50 -20.93 40.58
C LEU A 181 -2.75 -19.68 41.04
N MET A 182 -2.87 -18.57 40.30
CA MET A 182 -2.29 -17.27 40.65
C MET A 182 -2.91 -16.71 41.93
N VAL A 183 -4.23 -16.74 42.10
CA VAL A 183 -4.89 -16.27 43.34
C VAL A 183 -4.46 -17.09 44.56
N THR A 184 -4.17 -18.37 44.37
CA THR A 184 -3.71 -19.26 45.45
C THR A 184 -2.21 -19.05 45.75
N LEU A 185 -1.38 -18.81 44.72
CA LEU A 185 0.06 -18.50 44.85
C LEU A 185 0.32 -17.06 45.39
N PHE A 186 -0.59 -16.12 45.12
CA PHE A 186 -0.49 -14.71 45.53
C PHE A 186 -0.81 -14.46 47.00
N GLN A 187 -1.33 -15.44 47.75
CA GLN A 187 -1.53 -15.28 49.19
C GLN A 187 -0.30 -15.64 50.04
N GLU A 188 0.74 -16.29 49.50
CA GLU A 188 1.84 -16.80 50.33
C GLU A 188 3.29 -16.57 49.85
N SER A 189 3.56 -15.88 48.73
CA SER A 189 4.98 -15.70 48.30
C SER A 189 5.37 -14.25 47.98
N LEU A 190 6.08 -13.63 48.93
CA LEU A 190 7.07 -12.59 48.61
C LEU A 190 8.16 -13.23 47.75
N ILE A 191 8.27 -12.83 46.49
CA ILE A 191 9.44 -12.80 45.58
C ILE A 191 8.90 -12.97 44.15
N CYS A 192 8.49 -11.86 43.53
CA CYS A 192 8.49 -11.72 42.09
C CYS A 192 8.53 -10.22 41.71
N ASP A 193 9.37 -9.90 40.73
CA ASP A 193 9.80 -8.58 40.29
C ASP A 193 8.65 -7.58 40.09
N GLN A 194 8.76 -6.39 40.70
CA GLN A 194 7.72 -5.35 40.68
C GLN A 194 7.38 -4.86 39.26
N GLU A 195 8.29 -5.05 38.29
CA GLU A 195 8.10 -4.67 36.88
C GLU A 195 7.10 -5.61 36.16
N MET A 196 7.09 -6.90 36.51
CA MET A 196 6.17 -7.90 35.96
C MET A 196 4.75 -7.74 36.56
N LEU A 197 4.67 -7.43 37.86
CA LEU A 197 3.42 -7.08 38.55
C LEU A 197 2.76 -5.83 37.97
N LYS A 198 3.54 -4.79 37.60
CA LYS A 198 3.01 -3.62 36.89
C LYS A 198 2.47 -3.96 35.51
N GLN A 199 3.09 -4.89 34.78
CA GLN A 199 2.61 -5.32 33.47
C GLN A 199 1.32 -6.18 33.56
N ILE A 200 1.21 -7.05 34.58
CA ILE A 200 0.04 -7.90 34.80
C ILE A 200 -1.16 -7.11 35.37
N PHE A 201 -0.93 -6.19 36.31
CA PHE A 201 -1.98 -5.26 36.76
C PHE A 201 -2.41 -4.30 35.65
N CYS A 202 -1.51 -3.91 34.73
CA CYS A 202 -1.87 -3.14 33.54
C CYS A 202 -2.79 -3.95 32.61
N VAL A 203 -2.59 -5.27 32.49
CA VAL A 203 -3.47 -6.18 31.74
C VAL A 203 -4.85 -6.32 32.40
N GLN A 204 -4.93 -6.48 33.73
CA GLN A 204 -6.21 -6.51 34.47
C GLN A 204 -6.96 -5.17 34.40
N LYS A 205 -6.25 -4.03 34.53
CA LYS A 205 -6.84 -2.70 34.46
C LYS A 205 -7.23 -2.31 33.02
N HIS A 206 -6.57 -2.81 31.97
CA HIS A 206 -7.01 -2.61 30.58
C HIS A 206 -8.17 -3.52 30.16
N ILE A 207 -8.28 -4.72 30.74
CA ILE A 207 -9.40 -5.64 30.48
C ILE A 207 -10.68 -5.18 31.20
N LEU A 208 -10.57 -4.61 32.40
CA LEU A 208 -11.72 -4.13 33.19
C LEU A 208 -12.00 -2.61 33.05
N TYR A 209 -11.01 -1.81 32.64
CA TYR A 209 -11.16 -0.38 32.34
C TYR A 209 -10.58 -0.09 30.94
N SER A 210 -11.34 -0.35 29.89
CA SER A 210 -11.07 0.24 28.57
C SER A 210 -12.37 0.61 27.88
N SER A 211 -12.62 1.93 27.85
CA SER A 211 -13.78 2.62 27.29
C SER A 211 -14.41 1.89 26.10
N THR A 212 -15.48 1.17 26.37
CA THR A 212 -16.58 1.05 25.41
C THR A 212 -17.02 2.47 25.07
N VAL A 213 -17.27 2.73 23.79
CA VAL A 213 -18.12 3.86 23.41
C VAL A 213 -19.39 3.72 24.26
N LYS A 214 -19.56 4.61 25.24
CA LYS A 214 -20.75 4.58 26.09
C LYS A 214 -21.96 4.70 25.17
N GLU A 215 -22.92 3.81 25.38
CA GLU A 215 -24.18 3.82 24.67
C GLU A 215 -24.85 5.15 24.97
N THR A 216 -24.85 6.05 24.00
CA THR A 216 -25.52 7.34 24.13
C THR A 216 -26.88 7.27 23.44
N GLU A 217 -27.90 7.73 24.17
CA GLU A 217 -29.20 8.07 23.62
C GLU A 217 -29.06 9.23 22.61
N ALA A 218 -30.09 9.45 21.79
CA ALA A 218 -30.04 10.46 20.74
C ALA A 218 -29.62 11.83 21.29
N VAL A 219 -28.60 12.45 20.67
CA VAL A 219 -28.05 13.75 21.12
C VAL A 219 -28.96 14.92 20.75
N SER A 220 -29.91 14.70 19.83
CA SER A 220 -30.88 15.69 19.37
C SER A 220 -32.25 15.06 19.11
N ASP A 221 -33.32 15.83 19.34
CA ASP A 221 -34.69 15.44 19.04
C ASP A 221 -34.81 15.06 17.55
N GLY A 222 -35.17 13.80 17.26
CA GLY A 222 -35.34 13.26 15.90
C GLY A 222 -34.14 12.52 15.26
N ALA A 223 -32.95 12.48 15.88
CA ALA A 223 -31.84 11.67 15.37
C ALA A 223 -31.92 10.21 15.83
N LYS A 224 -31.64 9.27 14.94
CA LYS A 224 -31.58 7.83 15.27
C LYS A 224 -30.35 7.53 16.13
N SER A 225 -30.44 6.48 16.95
CA SER A 225 -29.33 6.05 17.81
C SER A 225 -28.19 5.43 17.01
N PHE A 226 -26.99 5.37 17.60
CA PHE A 226 -25.83 4.70 16.99
C PHE A 226 -26.11 3.23 16.63
N ARG A 227 -26.97 2.55 17.40
CA ARG A 227 -27.33 1.13 17.17
C ARG A 227 -28.06 0.92 15.85
N GLU A 228 -28.86 1.90 15.44
CA GLU A 228 -29.71 1.85 14.25
C GLU A 228 -28.96 2.14 12.94
N ILE A 229 -27.67 2.51 13.00
CA ILE A 229 -26.85 2.64 11.79
C ILE A 229 -26.84 1.28 11.06
N PRO A 230 -27.22 1.23 9.77
CA PRO A 230 -27.24 0.01 8.97
C PRO A 230 -25.88 -0.69 8.91
N GLY A 231 -25.87 -2.02 8.73
CA GLY A 231 -24.65 -2.80 8.58
C GLY A 231 -24.82 -4.29 8.85
N PRO A 232 -23.72 -5.06 8.78
CA PRO A 232 -23.74 -6.51 8.99
C PRO A 232 -24.32 -6.90 10.35
N LYS A 233 -25.25 -7.87 10.34
CA LYS A 233 -25.92 -8.40 11.53
C LYS A 233 -25.50 -9.84 11.83
N GLY A 234 -25.94 -10.37 12.97
CA GLY A 234 -25.70 -11.76 13.36
C GLY A 234 -24.23 -12.07 13.59
N MET A 235 -23.74 -13.17 12.99
CA MET A 235 -22.37 -13.66 13.19
C MET A 235 -21.28 -12.67 12.77
N TYR A 236 -21.55 -11.83 11.77
CA TYR A 236 -20.65 -10.77 11.31
C TYR A 236 -20.47 -9.63 12.32
N ASN A 237 -21.34 -9.54 13.33
CA ASN A 237 -21.27 -8.53 14.38
C ASN A 237 -20.59 -9.04 15.68
N ILE A 238 -20.11 -10.29 15.71
CA ILE A 238 -19.40 -10.85 16.86
C ILE A 238 -18.02 -10.19 17.00
N PRO A 239 -17.64 -9.65 18.18
CA PRO A 239 -16.30 -9.10 18.41
C PRO A 239 -15.19 -10.06 18.04
N TYR A 240 -14.13 -9.53 17.41
CA TYR A 240 -12.94 -10.22 16.90
C TYR A 240 -13.16 -11.19 15.74
N PHE A 241 -14.26 -11.95 15.77
CA PHE A 241 -14.54 -13.01 14.79
C PHE A 241 -15.35 -12.55 13.59
N GLY A 242 -16.31 -11.63 13.80
CA GLY A 242 -17.23 -11.18 12.76
C GLY A 242 -16.51 -10.58 11.54
N THR A 243 -15.42 -9.85 11.79
CA THR A 243 -14.56 -9.29 10.73
C THR A 243 -13.92 -10.39 9.86
N ALA A 244 -13.44 -11.48 10.47
CA ALA A 244 -12.77 -12.56 9.76
C ALA A 244 -13.72 -13.32 8.82
N LEU A 245 -15.01 -13.37 9.15
CA LEU A 245 -16.04 -14.03 8.33
C LEU A 245 -16.27 -13.35 6.97
N HIS A 246 -15.77 -12.12 6.77
CA HIS A 246 -15.84 -11.46 5.47
C HIS A 246 -14.78 -11.97 4.48
N PHE A 247 -13.79 -12.75 4.91
CA PHE A 247 -12.64 -13.18 4.11
C PHE A 247 -12.51 -14.70 4.00
N LYS A 248 -11.61 -15.18 3.14
CA LYS A 248 -11.21 -16.59 3.07
C LYS A 248 -10.81 -17.14 4.45
N PRO A 249 -11.21 -18.37 4.81
CA PRO A 249 -11.90 -19.36 3.98
C PRO A 249 -13.45 -19.23 3.99
N PHE A 250 -14.03 -18.26 4.70
CA PHE A 250 -15.49 -18.17 4.86
C PHE A 250 -16.20 -17.58 3.63
N THR A 251 -15.49 -16.75 2.87
CA THR A 251 -15.93 -16.19 1.59
C THR A 251 -14.80 -16.35 0.55
N ASN A 252 -15.06 -15.94 -0.69
CA ASN A 252 -14.04 -15.87 -1.72
C ASN A 252 -13.17 -14.60 -1.65
N TYR A 253 -13.48 -13.65 -0.77
CA TYR A 253 -12.74 -12.40 -0.65
C TYR A 253 -11.39 -12.59 0.04
N GLU A 254 -10.38 -11.98 -0.53
CA GLU A 254 -9.07 -11.79 0.07
C GLU A 254 -8.98 -10.44 0.79
N LEU A 255 -7.88 -10.22 1.51
CA LEU A 255 -7.64 -8.96 2.22
C LEU A 255 -7.57 -7.74 1.31
N ASN A 256 -7.17 -7.96 0.06
CA ASN A 256 -7.08 -6.91 -0.94
C ASN A 256 -8.46 -6.48 -1.45
N ASP A 257 -9.51 -7.27 -1.17
CA ASP A 257 -10.89 -7.02 -1.64
C ASP A 257 -11.71 -6.21 -0.63
N LEU A 258 -11.07 -5.69 0.42
CA LEU A 258 -11.68 -4.77 1.39
C LEU A 258 -12.45 -3.59 0.77
N PRO A 259 -11.98 -2.93 -0.31
CA PRO A 259 -12.75 -1.90 -1.00
C PRO A 259 -14.02 -2.44 -1.67
N GLU A 260 -13.98 -3.65 -2.23
CA GLU A 260 -15.13 -4.29 -2.86
C GLU A 260 -16.18 -4.67 -1.82
N ILE A 261 -15.76 -5.28 -0.70
CA ILE A 261 -16.64 -5.56 0.44
C ILE A 261 -17.36 -4.28 0.88
N ARG A 262 -16.64 -3.16 1.03
CA ARG A 262 -17.24 -1.87 1.42
C ARG A 262 -18.23 -1.33 0.39
N THR A 263 -17.94 -1.50 -0.91
CA THR A 263 -18.84 -1.10 -1.99
C THR A 263 -20.13 -1.92 -1.96
N ASN A 264 -20.01 -3.25 -1.81
CA ASN A 264 -21.17 -4.14 -1.68
C ASN A 264 -21.99 -3.83 -0.42
N MET A 265 -21.34 -3.47 0.69
CA MET A 265 -22.01 -3.05 1.91
C MET A 265 -22.82 -1.76 1.70
N ARG A 266 -22.28 -0.78 0.96
CA ARG A 266 -23.01 0.43 0.60
C ARG A 266 -24.26 0.09 -0.23
N GLU A 267 -24.13 -0.78 -1.22
CA GLU A 267 -25.28 -1.20 -2.06
C GLU A 267 -26.39 -1.85 -1.23
N GLN A 268 -26.03 -2.62 -0.19
CA GLN A 268 -26.99 -3.30 0.68
C GLN A 268 -27.59 -2.42 1.78
N HIS A 269 -26.85 -1.42 2.24
CA HIS A 269 -27.16 -0.71 3.51
C HIS A 269 -27.28 0.80 3.37
N GLY A 270 -26.97 1.37 2.20
CA GLY A 270 -27.02 2.80 1.92
C GLY A 270 -25.70 3.52 2.19
N ASP A 271 -25.76 4.86 2.24
CA ASP A 271 -24.55 5.71 2.23
C ASP A 271 -23.87 5.91 3.60
N ILE A 272 -24.42 5.32 4.66
CA ILE A 272 -23.80 5.23 5.99
C ILE A 272 -23.91 3.81 6.51
N VAL A 273 -22.76 3.17 6.74
CA VAL A 273 -22.69 1.77 7.16
C VAL A 273 -21.79 1.62 8.36
N LYS A 274 -22.21 0.85 9.36
CA LYS A 274 -21.41 0.50 10.52
C LYS A 274 -21.00 -0.97 10.46
N MET A 275 -19.70 -1.22 10.55
CA MET A 275 -19.13 -2.57 10.54
C MET A 275 -18.18 -2.76 11.72
N ARG A 276 -18.07 -3.98 12.23
CA ARG A 276 -17.10 -4.29 13.28
C ARG A 276 -15.74 -4.65 12.67
N ILE A 277 -14.66 -4.03 13.17
CA ILE A 277 -13.27 -4.42 12.88
C ILE A 277 -12.59 -4.80 14.18
N GLY A 278 -12.33 -6.09 14.38
CA GLY A 278 -11.87 -6.60 15.66
C GLY A 278 -12.94 -6.37 16.73
N ARG A 279 -12.61 -5.63 17.80
CA ARG A 279 -13.56 -5.28 18.87
C ARG A 279 -14.47 -4.12 18.48
N ASP A 280 -13.96 -3.14 17.76
CA ASP A 280 -14.56 -1.81 17.68
C ASP A 280 -15.41 -1.64 16.41
N TYR A 281 -16.33 -0.67 16.45
CA TYR A 281 -17.11 -0.29 15.27
C TYR A 281 -16.39 0.77 14.46
N VAL A 282 -16.42 0.59 13.14
CA VAL A 282 -16.04 1.58 12.15
C VAL A 282 -17.29 2.01 11.41
N VAL A 283 -17.50 3.32 11.30
CA VAL A 283 -18.56 3.90 10.48
C VAL A 283 -17.97 4.32 9.14
N TYR A 284 -18.54 3.79 8.07
CA TYR A 284 -18.18 4.06 6.69
C TYR A 284 -19.17 5.03 6.07
N ILE A 285 -18.64 6.10 5.47
CA ILE A 285 -19.41 7.13 4.79
C ILE A 285 -19.18 7.01 3.28
N PHE A 286 -20.26 7.11 2.51
CA PHE A 286 -20.28 7.06 1.04
C PHE A 286 -20.99 8.25 0.38
N ASP A 287 -21.43 9.23 1.18
CA ASP A 287 -22.06 10.46 0.71
C ASP A 287 -21.13 11.68 0.97
N PRO A 288 -20.98 12.61 -0.01
CA PRO A 288 -20.11 13.77 0.11
C PRO A 288 -20.58 14.81 1.13
N ASP A 289 -21.87 14.95 1.38
CA ASP A 289 -22.39 15.87 2.40
C ASP A 289 -22.11 15.34 3.81
N TYR A 290 -22.25 14.03 4.00
CA TYR A 290 -21.84 13.40 5.27
C TYR A 290 -20.33 13.52 5.48
N ALA A 291 -19.54 13.33 4.41
CA ALA A 291 -18.09 13.52 4.46
C ALA A 291 -17.69 14.97 4.77
N LYS A 292 -18.41 15.95 4.22
CA LYS A 292 -18.27 17.38 4.53
C LYS A 292 -18.51 17.64 6.02
N THR A 293 -19.61 17.13 6.58
CA THR A 293 -19.90 17.25 8.02
C THR A 293 -18.74 16.71 8.84
N VAL A 294 -18.28 15.48 8.59
CA VAL A 294 -17.17 14.86 9.33
C VAL A 294 -15.87 15.68 9.24
N LEU A 295 -15.52 16.18 8.05
CA LEU A 295 -14.26 16.89 7.83
C LEU A 295 -14.24 18.32 8.38
N GLN A 296 -15.42 18.94 8.55
CA GLN A 296 -15.59 20.28 9.08
C GLN A 296 -15.82 20.33 10.60
N LEU A 297 -15.95 19.17 11.26
CA LEU A 297 -16.06 19.13 12.73
C LEU A 297 -14.86 19.81 13.41
N PRO A 298 -15.09 20.49 14.55
CA PRO A 298 -14.02 21.15 15.29
C PRO A 298 -13.03 20.13 15.86
N TYR A 299 -11.75 20.49 15.84
CA TYR A 299 -10.65 19.69 16.37
C TYR A 299 -10.17 20.26 17.71
N LYS A 300 -9.97 19.40 18.71
CA LYS A 300 -9.39 19.75 20.02
C LYS A 300 -8.14 18.92 20.31
N GLU A 301 -8.25 17.60 20.21
CA GLU A 301 -7.22 16.63 20.55
C GLU A 301 -6.42 16.16 19.33
N PHE A 302 -6.91 16.40 18.10
CA PHE A 302 -6.29 15.91 16.87
C PHE A 302 -6.01 14.40 16.97
N LEU A 303 -7.03 13.59 17.26
CA LEU A 303 -6.87 12.16 17.47
C LEU A 303 -6.29 11.44 16.23
N ALA A 304 -5.48 10.41 16.46
CA ALA A 304 -4.79 9.63 15.43
C ALA A 304 -5.23 8.16 15.47
N TYR A 305 -5.19 7.50 14.31
CA TYR A 305 -5.33 6.05 14.27
C TYR A 305 -4.02 5.37 14.63
N GLN A 306 -3.99 4.77 15.81
CA GLN A 306 -2.86 4.00 16.30
C GLN A 306 -2.79 2.67 15.54
N ILE A 307 -1.74 2.50 14.74
CA ILE A 307 -1.45 1.21 14.10
C ILE A 307 -0.60 0.40 15.08
N ASP A 308 -1.22 -0.62 15.70
CA ASP A 308 -0.61 -1.40 16.78
C ASP A 308 0.79 -1.92 16.46
N LEU A 309 1.04 -2.36 15.22
CA LEU A 309 2.35 -2.88 14.83
C LEU A 309 3.44 -1.80 14.91
N ILE A 310 3.12 -0.57 14.48
CA ILE A 310 4.04 0.57 14.56
C ILE A 310 4.19 1.00 16.02
N GLU A 311 3.10 1.05 16.79
CA GLU A 311 3.14 1.41 18.20
C GLU A 311 4.05 0.45 19.00
N VAL A 312 3.90 -0.86 18.80
CA VAL A 312 4.74 -1.88 19.45
C VAL A 312 6.20 -1.72 19.04
N PHE A 313 6.46 -1.49 17.75
CA PHE A 313 7.82 -1.25 17.25
C PHE A 313 8.45 0.00 17.90
N THR A 314 7.73 1.12 17.93
CA THR A 314 8.19 2.36 18.58
C THR A 314 8.49 2.13 20.07
N LYS A 315 7.60 1.45 20.81
CA LYS A 315 7.81 1.14 22.23
C LYS A 315 9.02 0.24 22.47
N ARG A 316 9.23 -0.79 21.65
CA ARG A 316 10.34 -1.76 21.80
C ARG A 316 11.70 -1.20 21.41
N THR A 317 11.74 -0.29 20.45
CA THR A 317 12.99 0.29 19.92
C THR A 317 13.36 1.61 20.59
N GLY A 318 12.41 2.30 21.21
CA GLY A 318 12.61 3.66 21.75
C GLY A 318 12.74 4.73 20.66
N LEU A 319 12.53 4.38 19.39
CA LEU A 319 12.60 5.33 18.28
C LEU A 319 11.49 6.41 18.40
N PRO A 320 11.73 7.63 17.91
CA PRO A 320 10.71 8.67 17.89
C PRO A 320 9.43 8.21 17.18
N LYS A 321 8.26 8.58 17.72
CA LYS A 321 6.96 8.33 17.06
C LYS A 321 6.94 8.98 15.68
N SER A 322 6.25 8.36 14.73
CA SER A 322 5.91 8.98 13.44
C SER A 322 4.90 10.12 13.64
N LEU A 323 4.97 11.17 12.82
CA LEU A 323 3.95 12.24 12.81
C LEU A 323 2.53 11.68 12.63
N SER A 324 2.36 10.56 11.92
CA SER A 324 1.05 9.93 11.70
C SER A 324 0.40 9.36 12.96
N LEU A 325 1.20 9.03 13.99
CA LEU A 325 0.74 8.43 15.25
C LEU A 325 0.64 9.43 16.40
N MET A 326 1.27 10.60 16.27
CA MET A 326 1.22 11.63 17.31
C MET A 326 -0.18 12.22 17.42
N GLU A 327 -0.52 12.75 18.59
CA GLU A 327 -1.80 13.41 18.89
C GLU A 327 -1.59 14.72 19.66
N GLY A 328 -2.61 15.56 19.70
CA GLY A 328 -2.68 16.76 20.53
C GLY A 328 -1.49 17.70 20.36
N LYS A 329 -0.89 18.08 21.50
CA LYS A 329 0.24 19.02 21.56
C LYS A 329 1.49 18.46 20.89
N GLU A 330 1.80 17.17 21.09
CA GLU A 330 2.95 16.48 20.47
C GLU A 330 2.87 16.60 18.94
N TRP A 331 1.72 16.28 18.36
CA TRP A 331 1.49 16.42 16.92
C TRP A 331 1.61 17.87 16.47
N LYS A 332 0.99 18.82 17.18
CA LYS A 332 0.98 20.25 16.78
C LYS A 332 2.38 20.86 16.78
N GLU A 333 3.20 20.52 17.78
CA GLU A 333 4.58 21.00 17.90
C GLU A 333 5.49 20.50 16.77
N LEU A 334 5.29 19.26 16.30
CA LEU A 334 6.04 18.74 15.16
C LEU A 334 5.46 19.25 13.83
N ARG A 335 4.13 19.25 13.71
CA ARG A 335 3.42 19.59 12.47
C ARG A 335 3.65 21.04 12.05
N LYS A 336 3.55 21.99 12.99
CA LYS A 336 3.53 23.41 12.66
C LYS A 336 4.82 23.88 11.96
N PRO A 337 6.04 23.64 12.50
CA PRO A 337 7.28 24.01 11.81
C PRO A 337 7.42 23.32 10.44
N ALA A 338 7.13 22.02 10.38
CA ALA A 338 7.23 21.26 9.13
C ALA A 338 6.26 21.77 8.05
N GLN A 339 5.03 22.11 8.43
CA GLN A 339 4.02 22.66 7.52
C GLN A 339 4.43 24.02 6.94
N GLU A 340 5.14 24.86 7.69
CA GLU A 340 5.65 26.14 7.19
C GLU A 340 6.64 25.97 6.04
N LYS A 341 7.35 24.82 6.00
CA LYS A 341 8.29 24.49 4.92
C LYS A 341 7.70 23.61 3.82
N MET A 342 6.70 22.80 4.13
CA MET A 342 6.14 21.80 3.20
C MET A 342 4.85 22.23 2.48
N LEU A 343 4.13 23.24 2.99
CA LEU A 343 2.81 23.62 2.43
C LEU A 343 2.72 25.08 1.97
N ARG A 344 3.70 25.93 2.29
CA ARG A 344 3.74 27.31 1.78
C ARG A 344 4.17 27.30 0.30
N PRO A 345 3.36 27.82 -0.64
CA PRO A 345 3.64 27.69 -2.08
C PRO A 345 5.04 28.18 -2.50
N ALA A 346 5.47 29.34 -1.99
CA ALA A 346 6.77 29.92 -2.31
C ALA A 346 7.96 29.04 -1.86
N VAL A 347 7.84 28.37 -0.71
CA VAL A 347 8.89 27.50 -0.18
C VAL A 347 8.94 26.18 -0.94
N VAL A 348 7.79 25.62 -1.29
CA VAL A 348 7.77 24.37 -2.07
C VAL A 348 8.32 24.60 -3.48
N ALA A 349 7.99 25.73 -4.10
CA ALA A 349 8.52 26.09 -5.41
C ALA A 349 10.05 26.21 -5.42
N SER A 350 10.70 26.57 -4.31
CA SER A 350 12.17 26.62 -4.26
C SER A 350 12.84 25.25 -4.28
N TYR A 351 12.10 24.16 -4.03
CA TYR A 351 12.60 22.80 -4.19
C TYR A 351 12.53 22.31 -5.64
N GLY A 352 11.78 23.01 -6.51
CA GLY A 352 11.56 22.64 -7.91
C GLY A 352 12.83 22.30 -8.69
N PRO A 353 13.89 23.14 -8.67
CA PRO A 353 15.13 22.85 -9.39
C PRO A 353 15.81 21.54 -8.98
N LEU A 354 15.77 21.19 -7.69
CA LEU A 354 16.35 19.92 -7.20
C LEU A 354 15.60 18.71 -7.76
N ILE A 355 14.27 18.81 -7.85
CA ILE A 355 13.42 17.74 -8.36
C ILE A 355 13.49 17.66 -9.89
N GLU A 356 13.60 18.81 -10.56
CA GLU A 356 13.84 18.88 -11.99
C GLU A 356 15.15 18.16 -12.37
N GLN A 357 16.24 18.40 -11.66
CA GLN A 357 17.52 17.71 -11.92
C GLN A 357 17.39 16.19 -11.79
N VAL A 358 16.73 15.69 -10.74
CA VAL A 358 16.46 14.24 -10.60
C VAL A 358 15.61 13.71 -11.75
N THR A 359 14.68 14.53 -12.24
CA THR A 359 13.78 14.16 -13.35
C THR A 359 14.50 14.15 -14.69
N ASP A 360 15.43 15.08 -14.92
CA ASP A 360 16.25 15.13 -16.13
C ASP A 360 17.14 13.89 -16.23
N ASP A 361 17.84 13.53 -15.14
CA ASP A 361 18.65 12.30 -15.07
C ASP A 361 17.78 11.05 -15.32
N PHE A 362 16.61 11.01 -14.70
CA PHE A 362 15.66 9.92 -14.90
C PHE A 362 15.21 9.80 -16.36
N VAL A 363 14.88 10.91 -17.01
CA VAL A 363 14.52 10.95 -18.43
C VAL A 363 15.69 10.53 -19.32
N ASP A 364 16.91 10.94 -19.00
CA ASP A 364 18.10 10.56 -19.78
C ASP A 364 18.39 9.06 -19.72
N ILE A 365 18.16 8.43 -18.57
CA ILE A 365 18.19 6.96 -18.44
C ILE A 365 17.07 6.33 -19.29
N LEU A 366 15.86 6.91 -19.28
CA LEU A 366 14.74 6.41 -20.06
C LEU A 366 14.95 6.54 -21.58
N LYS A 367 15.69 7.54 -22.07
CA LYS A 367 15.97 7.73 -23.51
C LYS A 367 16.71 6.55 -24.14
N GLN A 368 17.43 5.78 -23.32
CA GLN A 368 18.15 4.58 -23.74
C GLN A 368 17.25 3.33 -23.81
N LYS A 369 15.97 3.45 -23.42
CA LYS A 369 15.02 2.34 -23.32
C LYS A 369 13.86 2.54 -24.29
N LYS A 370 13.45 1.46 -24.97
CA LYS A 370 12.23 1.43 -25.80
C LYS A 370 10.97 1.13 -24.99
N LYS A 371 11.13 0.56 -23.79
CA LYS A 371 10.04 0.20 -22.88
C LYS A 371 10.51 0.20 -21.43
N ILE A 372 9.55 0.29 -20.52
CA ILE A 372 9.74 0.05 -19.09
C ILE A 372 8.95 -1.21 -18.73
N ASP A 373 9.64 -2.29 -18.34
CA ASP A 373 8.98 -3.57 -18.04
C ASP A 373 8.21 -3.57 -16.71
N ASP A 374 8.72 -2.87 -15.69
CA ASP A 374 8.13 -2.75 -14.36
C ASP A 374 7.99 -1.27 -13.98
N LEU A 375 6.96 -0.62 -14.53
CA LEU A 375 6.71 0.81 -14.34
C LEU A 375 6.57 1.18 -12.85
N GLN A 376 5.98 0.30 -12.03
CA GLN A 376 5.81 0.57 -10.60
C GLN A 376 7.17 0.71 -9.92
N MET A 377 8.06 -0.28 -10.08
CA MET A 377 9.37 -0.24 -9.43
C MET A 377 10.24 0.90 -9.97
N THR A 378 10.20 1.16 -11.29
CA THR A 378 10.93 2.27 -11.91
C THR A 378 10.49 3.62 -11.35
N LEU A 379 9.19 3.86 -11.16
CA LEU A 379 8.68 5.10 -10.55
C LEU A 379 8.95 5.16 -9.04
N MET A 380 8.95 4.02 -8.34
CA MET A 380 9.37 3.98 -6.93
C MET A 380 10.84 4.37 -6.76
N ASN A 381 11.71 4.01 -7.71
CA ASN A 381 13.11 4.45 -7.72
C ASN A 381 13.23 5.96 -7.95
N TYR A 382 12.52 6.49 -8.94
CA TYR A 382 12.45 7.93 -9.20
C TYR A 382 11.98 8.73 -7.96
N THR A 383 10.87 8.30 -7.35
CA THR A 383 10.31 8.97 -6.17
C THR A 383 11.18 8.79 -4.92
N THR A 384 11.90 7.66 -4.79
CA THR A 384 12.91 7.48 -3.73
C THR A 384 14.03 8.50 -3.87
N GLU A 385 14.53 8.72 -5.08
CA GLU A 385 15.59 9.68 -5.34
C GLU A 385 15.13 11.13 -5.09
N SER A 386 13.93 11.47 -5.59
CA SER A 386 13.31 12.78 -5.43
C SER A 386 13.02 13.12 -3.95
N ILE A 387 12.39 12.20 -3.20
CA ILE A 387 12.11 12.43 -1.78
C ILE A 387 13.39 12.42 -0.94
N ALA A 388 14.45 11.71 -1.37
CA ALA A 388 15.76 11.76 -0.72
C ALA A 388 16.44 13.12 -0.91
N MET A 389 16.32 13.75 -2.09
CA MET A 389 16.79 15.12 -2.27
C MET A 389 16.10 16.08 -1.30
N LEU A 390 14.79 15.95 -1.08
CA LEU A 390 14.08 16.76 -0.10
C LEU A 390 14.48 16.43 1.35
N CYS A 391 14.53 15.14 1.69
CA CYS A 391 14.74 14.66 3.05
C CYS A 391 16.19 14.71 3.51
N PHE A 392 17.16 14.63 2.60
CA PHE A 392 18.57 14.45 2.94
C PHE A 392 19.51 15.36 2.16
N ASN A 393 18.99 16.11 1.18
CA ASN A 393 19.81 16.86 0.23
C ASN A 393 20.90 15.98 -0.42
N ARG A 394 20.57 14.72 -0.72
CA ARG A 394 21.49 13.71 -1.24
C ARG A 394 20.82 12.84 -2.30
N ARG A 395 21.63 12.48 -3.29
CA ARG A 395 21.35 11.45 -4.29
C ARG A 395 21.69 10.08 -3.68
N LEU A 396 20.72 9.18 -3.65
CA LEU A 396 20.89 7.82 -3.13
C LEU A 396 21.28 6.83 -4.24
N GLY A 397 21.25 7.27 -5.51
CA GLY A 397 21.54 6.42 -6.67
C GLY A 397 20.44 5.41 -6.97
N SER A 398 19.21 5.69 -6.53
CA SER A 398 18.06 4.78 -6.67
C SER A 398 17.67 4.57 -8.13
N ILE A 399 17.95 5.54 -9.00
CA ILE A 399 17.66 5.49 -10.44
C ILE A 399 18.81 4.90 -11.26
N ASP A 400 20.03 4.79 -10.71
CA ASP A 400 21.25 4.51 -11.46
C ASP A 400 21.49 3.02 -11.77
N SER A 401 20.82 2.11 -11.06
CA SER A 401 21.00 0.67 -11.28
C SER A 401 19.68 -0.10 -11.33
N GLU A 402 19.60 -1.08 -12.22
CA GLU A 402 18.48 -2.04 -12.27
C GLU A 402 18.56 -3.06 -11.11
N GLU A 403 19.75 -3.26 -10.52
CA GLU A 403 20.03 -4.39 -9.65
C GLU A 403 19.78 -4.18 -8.14
N SER A 404 19.52 -2.97 -7.63
CA SER A 404 18.93 -2.90 -6.28
C SER A 404 18.05 -1.68 -5.96
N PRO A 405 16.73 -1.77 -6.21
CA PRO A 405 15.71 -0.91 -5.61
C PRO A 405 15.43 -1.35 -4.16
N GLU A 406 16.46 -1.56 -3.35
CA GLU A 406 16.33 -2.15 -2.01
C GLU A 406 15.38 -1.35 -1.11
N ILE A 407 15.50 -0.03 -1.14
CA ILE A 407 14.65 0.87 -0.37
C ILE A 407 13.18 0.71 -0.80
N ALA A 408 12.89 0.79 -2.09
CA ALA A 408 11.54 0.60 -2.62
C ALA A 408 10.93 -0.77 -2.27
N ARG A 409 11.74 -1.84 -2.31
CA ARG A 409 11.32 -3.19 -1.86
C ARG A 409 11.03 -3.23 -0.36
N CYS A 410 11.87 -2.60 0.46
CA CYS A 410 11.64 -2.51 1.91
C CYS A 410 10.34 -1.75 2.23
N ILE A 411 10.07 -0.64 1.54
CA ILE A 411 8.83 0.14 1.67
C ILE A 411 7.60 -0.71 1.32
N THR A 412 7.63 -1.40 0.18
CA THR A 412 6.54 -2.30 -0.24
C THR A 412 6.27 -3.38 0.82
N LYS A 413 7.35 -3.94 1.40
CA LYS A 413 7.26 -4.96 2.45
C LYS A 413 6.68 -4.38 3.75
N VAL A 414 7.05 -3.17 4.15
CA VAL A 414 6.48 -2.45 5.30
C VAL A 414 4.96 -2.36 5.18
N PHE A 415 4.44 -1.83 4.05
CA PHE A 415 2.99 -1.68 3.87
C PHE A 415 2.25 -3.02 3.82
N THR A 416 2.85 -4.04 3.20
CA THR A 416 2.30 -5.40 3.18
C THR A 416 2.16 -5.98 4.60
N LEU A 417 3.17 -5.79 5.47
CA LEU A 417 3.15 -6.27 6.84
C LEU A 417 2.15 -5.48 7.72
N LEU A 418 2.03 -4.16 7.49
CA LEU A 418 1.03 -3.33 8.16
C LEU A 418 -0.39 -3.79 7.84
N GLN A 419 -0.70 -4.04 6.55
CA GLN A 419 -2.02 -4.52 6.14
C GLN A 419 -2.34 -5.88 6.78
N LYS A 420 -1.39 -6.83 6.78
CA LYS A 420 -1.55 -8.13 7.46
C LYS A 420 -1.81 -7.97 8.96
N SER A 421 -1.24 -6.95 9.61
CA SER A 421 -1.42 -6.71 11.04
C SER A 421 -2.81 -6.20 11.43
N LEU A 422 -3.52 -5.52 10.53
CA LEU A 422 -4.83 -4.91 10.82
C LEU A 422 -5.94 -5.93 11.04
N ILE A 423 -5.87 -7.07 10.35
CA ILE A 423 -6.93 -8.08 10.28
C ILE A 423 -6.67 -9.31 11.15
N MET A 424 -5.52 -9.36 11.85
CA MET A 424 -5.25 -10.44 12.79
C MET A 424 -6.20 -10.33 14.00
N PRO A 425 -7.03 -11.35 14.28
CA PRO A 425 -7.99 -11.31 15.38
C PRO A 425 -7.28 -11.21 16.73
N PHE A 426 -6.15 -11.91 16.87
CA PHE A 426 -5.29 -11.86 18.04
C PHE A 426 -3.97 -11.19 17.69
N LYS A 427 -3.75 -10.00 18.24
CA LYS A 427 -2.54 -9.18 18.00
C LYS A 427 -1.37 -9.67 18.87
N THR A 428 -1.02 -10.95 18.72
CA THR A 428 0.00 -11.65 19.53
C THR A 428 1.37 -10.97 19.48
N PHE A 429 1.66 -10.24 18.40
CA PHE A 429 2.86 -9.41 18.26
C PHE A 429 3.02 -8.33 19.34
N LYS A 430 1.92 -7.93 20.02
CA LYS A 430 1.98 -7.02 21.19
C LYS A 430 2.77 -7.62 22.35
N TYR A 431 2.70 -8.93 22.51
CA TYR A 431 3.30 -9.64 23.65
C TYR A 431 4.60 -10.35 23.24
N PHE A 432 4.63 -10.98 22.06
CA PHE A 432 5.77 -11.76 21.59
C PHE A 432 6.38 -11.19 20.31
N ARG A 433 7.67 -11.45 20.06
CA ARG A 433 8.32 -11.17 18.77
C ARG A 433 7.95 -12.26 17.75
N THR A 434 6.72 -12.20 17.22
CA THR A 434 6.23 -13.14 16.20
C THR A 434 7.02 -13.03 14.89
N PRO A 435 6.95 -14.03 13.97
CA PRO A 435 7.62 -13.94 12.66
C PRO A 435 7.23 -12.68 11.86
N LEU A 436 5.96 -12.28 11.92
CA LEU A 436 5.47 -11.04 11.30
C LEU A 436 6.14 -9.81 11.90
N TYR A 437 6.24 -9.74 13.24
CA TYR A 437 6.90 -8.63 13.91
C TYR A 437 8.40 -8.60 13.61
N LYS A 438 9.09 -9.75 13.62
CA LYS A 438 10.53 -9.82 13.30
C LYS A 438 10.82 -9.32 11.88
N GLN A 439 10.02 -9.75 10.88
CA GLN A 439 10.14 -9.24 9.51
C GLN A 439 9.90 -7.73 9.45
N PHE A 440 8.92 -7.22 10.21
CA PHE A 440 8.63 -5.78 10.26
C PHE A 440 9.76 -5.00 10.92
N GLU A 441 10.27 -5.48 12.05
CA GLU A 441 11.38 -4.89 12.80
C GLU A 441 12.64 -4.81 11.93
N GLU A 442 12.99 -5.90 11.23
CA GLU A 442 14.14 -5.96 10.32
C GLU A 442 14.07 -4.89 9.22
N VAL A 443 13.00 -4.86 8.44
CA VAL A 443 12.88 -3.89 7.33
C VAL A 443 12.80 -2.45 7.83
N ARG A 444 12.17 -2.21 9.00
CA ARG A 444 12.07 -0.88 9.60
C ARG A 444 13.40 -0.39 10.12
N LEU A 445 14.18 -1.24 10.80
CA LEU A 445 15.51 -0.89 11.27
C LEU A 445 16.47 -0.65 10.11
N ARG A 446 16.33 -1.38 9.01
CA ARG A 446 17.10 -1.13 7.79
C ARG A 446 16.84 0.27 7.21
N ILE A 447 15.58 0.68 7.08
CA ILE A 447 15.28 2.03 6.59
C ILE A 447 15.73 3.08 7.60
N GLN A 448 15.53 2.83 8.90
CA GLN A 448 15.96 3.73 9.96
C GLN A 448 17.48 3.97 9.94
N SER A 449 18.30 2.95 9.67
CA SER A 449 19.76 3.12 9.60
C SER A 449 20.20 3.98 8.42
N ILE A 450 19.48 3.95 7.30
CA ILE A 450 19.71 4.86 6.17
C ILE A 450 19.39 6.29 6.61
N VAL A 451 18.21 6.51 7.23
CA VAL A 451 17.82 7.84 7.71
C VAL A 451 18.85 8.41 8.69
N GLU A 452 19.30 7.61 9.65
CA GLU A 452 20.28 8.04 10.65
C GLU A 452 21.63 8.38 10.03
N ARG A 453 22.10 7.56 9.08
CA ARG A 453 23.35 7.82 8.34
C ARG A 453 23.28 9.14 7.60
N GLU A 454 22.23 9.34 6.81
CA GLU A 454 22.09 10.55 6.00
C GLU A 454 21.87 11.79 6.87
N LEU A 455 21.03 11.69 7.91
CA LEU A 455 20.81 12.77 8.87
C LEU A 455 22.12 13.17 9.57
N LYS A 456 22.94 12.19 9.98
CA LYS A 456 24.24 12.46 10.60
C LYS A 456 25.17 13.19 9.62
N ALA A 457 25.26 12.72 8.37
CA ALA A 457 26.08 13.37 7.35
C ALA A 457 25.67 14.84 7.11
N GLN A 458 24.37 15.14 7.10
CA GLN A 458 23.88 16.52 6.95
C GLN A 458 24.13 17.37 8.20
N LEU A 459 23.98 16.79 9.39
CA LEU A 459 24.29 17.48 10.64
C LEU A 459 25.78 17.85 10.71
N ASP A 460 26.67 16.97 10.26
CA ASP A 460 28.12 17.24 10.20
C ASP A 460 28.45 18.40 9.26
N VAL A 461 27.80 18.47 8.09
CA VAL A 461 27.92 19.59 7.13
C VAL A 461 27.49 20.91 7.77
N LEU A 462 26.30 20.96 8.38
CA LEU A 462 25.81 22.19 9.00
C LEU A 462 26.66 22.62 10.20
N ASN A 463 27.15 21.67 11.00
CA ASN A 463 28.04 21.96 12.11
C ASN A 463 29.38 22.55 11.62
N LYS A 464 29.89 22.08 10.49
CA LYS A 464 31.08 22.67 9.84
C LYS A 464 30.79 24.11 9.39
N LEU A 465 29.73 24.31 8.61
CA LEU A 465 29.34 25.64 8.11
C LEU A 465 29.07 26.65 9.23
N LYS A 466 28.51 26.18 10.36
CA LYS A 466 28.28 27.01 11.55
C LYS A 466 29.59 27.45 12.20
N ARG A 467 30.61 26.57 12.29
CA ARG A 467 31.95 26.94 12.79
C ARG A 467 32.64 27.94 11.86
N GLU A 468 32.36 27.87 10.57
CA GLU A 468 32.91 28.73 9.53
C GLU A 468 32.12 30.05 9.34
N ASN A 469 31.04 30.28 10.11
CA ASN A 469 30.12 31.43 9.96
C ASN A 469 29.51 31.57 8.55
N GLN A 470 29.33 30.46 7.83
CA GLN A 470 28.79 30.42 6.45
C GLN A 470 27.37 29.85 6.36
N LEU A 471 26.77 29.51 7.51
CA LEU A 471 25.49 28.79 7.55
C LEU A 471 24.35 29.58 6.90
N ASP A 472 24.17 30.85 7.22
CA ASP A 472 23.03 31.64 6.72
C ASP A 472 23.11 31.84 5.21
N ASP A 473 24.30 32.15 4.68
CA ASP A 473 24.54 32.28 3.25
C ASP A 473 24.28 30.96 2.51
N TYR A 474 24.68 29.83 3.10
CA TYR A 474 24.46 28.51 2.53
C TYR A 474 22.96 28.16 2.50
N LEU A 475 22.22 28.40 3.58
CA LEU A 475 20.77 28.15 3.64
C LEU A 475 19.97 29.02 2.66
N GLN A 476 20.44 30.22 2.35
CA GLN A 476 19.84 31.08 1.33
C GLN A 476 20.12 30.58 -0.09
N LYS A 477 21.33 30.08 -0.35
CA LYS A 477 21.73 29.56 -1.66
C LYS A 477 21.15 28.18 -1.98
N GLU A 478 21.03 27.31 -0.98
CA GLU A 478 20.55 25.94 -1.13
C GLU A 478 19.30 25.69 -0.25
N PRO A 479 18.13 26.19 -0.67
CA PRO A 479 16.90 25.98 0.07
C PRO A 479 16.49 24.50 0.06
N ASN A 480 16.66 23.83 1.19
CA ASN A 480 16.29 22.44 1.40
C ASN A 480 15.44 22.26 2.66
N PHE A 481 14.53 21.27 2.67
CA PHE A 481 13.68 20.98 3.82
C PHE A 481 14.47 20.53 5.05
N MET A 482 15.42 19.59 4.90
CA MET A 482 16.25 19.07 6.00
C MET A 482 17.03 20.19 6.68
N TYR A 483 17.72 21.02 5.89
CA TYR A 483 18.49 22.14 6.42
C TYR A 483 17.60 23.17 7.12
N SER A 484 16.43 23.45 6.55
CA SER A 484 15.44 24.33 7.18
C SER A 484 14.93 23.79 8.52
N MET A 485 14.84 22.47 8.69
CA MET A 485 14.44 21.84 9.95
C MET A 485 15.58 21.85 10.98
N LEU A 486 16.82 21.58 10.55
CA LEU A 486 18.00 21.61 11.42
C LEU A 486 18.34 23.01 11.94
N ALA A 487 18.05 24.06 11.15
CA ALA A 487 18.23 25.45 11.55
C ALA A 487 17.09 26.00 12.43
N ASP A 488 15.96 25.29 12.56
CA ASP A 488 14.81 25.78 13.33
C ASP A 488 14.99 25.46 14.83
N PRO A 489 15.05 26.49 15.72
CA PRO A 489 15.28 26.26 17.15
C PRO A 489 14.13 25.51 17.84
N ARG A 490 12.95 25.39 17.22
CA ARG A 490 11.82 24.61 17.74
C ARG A 490 12.00 23.10 17.53
N MET A 491 12.96 22.70 16.70
CA MET A 491 13.16 21.33 16.24
C MET A 491 14.35 20.67 16.95
N THR A 492 14.07 19.64 17.76
CA THR A 492 15.10 18.77 18.32
C THR A 492 15.53 17.71 17.32
N LEU A 493 16.71 17.14 17.46
CA LEU A 493 17.18 16.06 16.58
C LEU A 493 16.16 14.92 16.48
N GLY A 494 15.55 14.49 17.59
CA GLY A 494 14.50 13.48 17.60
C GLY A 494 13.22 13.88 16.84
N LYS A 495 12.81 15.17 16.91
CA LYS A 495 11.70 15.71 16.11
C LYS A 495 12.05 15.70 14.61
N ILE A 496 13.29 16.04 14.27
CA ILE A 496 13.78 16.04 12.89
C ILE A 496 13.83 14.61 12.34
N THR A 497 14.43 13.66 13.08
CA THR A 497 14.40 12.24 12.73
C THR A 497 12.97 11.76 12.51
N SER A 498 12.05 12.08 13.42
CA SER A 498 10.63 11.71 13.28
C SER A 498 10.00 12.21 11.98
N ILE A 499 10.12 13.50 11.67
CA ILE A 499 9.45 14.07 10.49
C ILE A 499 10.10 13.60 9.19
N VAL A 500 11.43 13.54 9.13
CA VAL A 500 12.18 13.10 7.96
C VAL A 500 11.91 11.62 7.69
N THR A 501 11.98 10.77 8.72
CA THR A 501 11.59 9.36 8.60
C THR A 501 10.14 9.23 8.14
N THR A 502 9.23 10.09 8.60
CA THR A 502 7.82 10.05 8.16
C THR A 502 7.67 10.42 6.68
N LEU A 503 8.30 11.51 6.24
CA LEU A 503 8.25 11.99 4.86
C LEU A 503 8.88 11.00 3.89
N PHE A 504 10.08 10.50 4.22
CA PHE A 504 10.82 9.54 3.41
C PHE A 504 10.02 8.25 3.20
N HIS A 505 9.43 7.69 4.26
CA HIS A 505 8.59 6.49 4.13
C HIS A 505 7.33 6.73 3.30
N ALA A 506 6.66 7.87 3.48
CA ALA A 506 5.36 8.13 2.88
C ALA A 506 5.43 8.59 1.42
N GLY A 507 6.51 9.31 1.05
CA GLY A 507 6.65 9.96 -0.26
C GLY A 507 6.97 9.03 -1.43
N ILE A 508 7.41 7.80 -1.16
CA ILE A 508 7.85 6.86 -2.21
C ILE A 508 6.64 6.23 -2.92
N ASP A 509 5.96 5.29 -2.24
CA ASP A 509 4.92 4.46 -2.87
C ASP A 509 3.67 5.27 -3.29
N SER A 510 3.32 6.31 -2.52
CA SER A 510 2.11 7.11 -2.79
C SER A 510 2.22 7.97 -4.06
N THR A 511 3.35 8.67 -4.26
CA THR A 511 3.59 9.43 -5.49
C THR A 511 3.87 8.49 -6.66
N ALA A 512 4.62 7.40 -6.46
CA ALA A 512 4.91 6.43 -7.51
C ALA A 512 3.63 5.83 -8.12
N ASN A 513 2.68 5.38 -7.29
CA ASN A 513 1.40 4.87 -7.79
C ASN A 513 0.58 5.99 -8.47
N SER A 514 0.60 7.22 -7.95
CA SER A 514 -0.10 8.34 -8.59
C SER A 514 0.45 8.67 -9.99
N LEU A 515 1.78 8.67 -10.14
CA LEU A 515 2.47 8.80 -11.43
C LEU A 515 2.13 7.62 -12.35
N LEU A 516 2.17 6.39 -11.83
CA LEU A 516 1.90 5.18 -12.62
C LEU A 516 0.53 5.24 -13.27
N PHE A 517 -0.52 5.56 -12.49
CA PHE A 517 -1.86 5.61 -13.03
C PHE A 517 -2.06 6.80 -13.98
N ALA A 518 -1.45 7.95 -13.71
CA ALA A 518 -1.50 9.09 -14.62
C ALA A 518 -0.82 8.80 -15.97
N LEU A 519 0.36 8.19 -15.96
CA LEU A 519 1.08 7.81 -17.18
C LEU A 519 0.33 6.72 -17.94
N THR A 520 -0.23 5.73 -17.24
CA THR A 520 -1.07 4.69 -17.85
C THR A 520 -2.33 5.28 -18.49
N ASP A 521 -3.01 6.21 -17.80
CA ASP A 521 -4.19 6.88 -18.33
C ASP A 521 -3.86 7.64 -19.63
N LEU A 522 -2.75 8.37 -19.65
CA LEU A 522 -2.28 9.07 -20.84
C LEU A 522 -1.83 8.10 -21.96
N ALA A 523 -1.25 6.95 -21.60
CA ALA A 523 -0.83 5.92 -22.56
C ALA A 523 -2.01 5.17 -23.19
N LEU A 524 -3.14 5.07 -22.48
CA LEU A 524 -4.39 4.52 -23.00
C LEU A 524 -5.19 5.52 -23.84
N HIS A 525 -4.99 6.83 -23.63
CA HIS A 525 -5.75 7.91 -24.26
C HIS A 525 -4.82 8.88 -25.02
N GLN A 526 -4.36 8.45 -26.19
CA GLN A 526 -3.38 9.17 -27.01
C GLN A 526 -3.84 10.58 -27.40
N GLU A 527 -5.14 10.78 -27.60
CA GLU A 527 -5.73 12.09 -27.88
C GLU A 527 -5.56 13.06 -26.70
N LYS A 528 -5.70 12.56 -25.47
CA LYS A 528 -5.50 13.35 -24.25
C LYS A 528 -4.01 13.64 -24.04
N GLN A 529 -3.16 12.65 -24.32
CA GLN A 529 -1.72 12.82 -24.29
C GLN A 529 -1.23 13.88 -25.28
N GLN A 530 -1.73 13.87 -26.51
CA GLN A 530 -1.35 14.85 -27.52
C GLN A 530 -1.81 16.27 -27.16
N LYS A 531 -3.00 16.42 -26.58
CA LYS A 531 -3.48 17.70 -26.05
C LYS A 531 -2.62 18.20 -24.89
N LEU A 532 -2.17 17.31 -24.01
CA LEU A 532 -1.23 17.65 -22.94
C LEU A 532 0.13 18.08 -23.51
N TYR A 533 0.64 17.35 -24.49
CA TYR A 533 1.89 17.70 -25.19
C TYR A 533 1.80 19.10 -25.81
N GLN A 534 0.69 19.45 -26.47
CA GLN A 534 0.46 20.79 -27.02
C GLN A 534 0.45 21.88 -25.94
N GLU A 535 -0.18 21.65 -24.78
CA GLU A 535 -0.12 22.59 -23.65
C GLU A 535 1.33 22.78 -23.18
N ILE A 536 2.08 21.68 -23.02
CA ILE A 536 3.49 21.72 -22.60
C ILE A 536 4.33 22.52 -23.59
N GLN A 537 4.21 22.25 -24.90
CA GLN A 537 4.93 22.99 -25.94
C GLN A 537 4.56 24.48 -25.96
N THR A 538 3.30 24.82 -25.69
CA THR A 538 2.84 26.22 -25.68
C THR A 538 3.38 26.99 -24.47
N VAL A 539 3.42 26.34 -23.30
CA VAL A 539 3.81 26.98 -22.03
C VAL A 539 5.32 27.01 -21.83
N VAL A 540 6.02 25.91 -22.15
CA VAL A 540 7.47 25.76 -21.92
C VAL A 540 8.27 26.19 -23.14
N GLY A 541 7.72 26.01 -24.35
CA GLY A 541 8.44 26.24 -25.60
C GLY A 541 9.68 25.36 -25.72
N ASP A 542 10.76 25.96 -26.23
CA ASP A 542 12.07 25.32 -26.37
C ASP A 542 12.90 25.33 -25.07
N SER A 543 12.34 25.83 -23.95
CA SER A 543 13.04 25.85 -22.66
C SER A 543 13.29 24.43 -22.16
N THR A 544 14.52 24.18 -21.74
CA THR A 544 14.90 22.95 -21.03
C THR A 544 14.47 22.98 -19.56
N HIS A 545 14.18 24.16 -19.00
CA HIS A 545 13.89 24.36 -17.58
C HIS A 545 12.42 24.68 -17.29
N LEU A 546 11.90 24.07 -16.22
CA LEU A 546 10.54 24.26 -15.71
C LEU A 546 10.53 25.29 -14.57
N THR A 547 9.85 26.41 -14.80
CA THR A 547 9.65 27.45 -13.79
C THR A 547 8.35 27.21 -13.02
N LYS A 548 8.22 27.84 -11.85
CA LYS A 548 6.96 27.84 -11.08
C LYS A 548 5.82 28.48 -11.89
N GLU A 549 6.13 29.44 -12.75
CA GLU A 549 5.19 30.09 -13.66
C GLU A 549 4.69 29.11 -14.73
N HIS A 550 5.58 28.29 -15.32
CA HIS A 550 5.18 27.24 -16.27
C HIS A 550 4.17 26.29 -15.61
N LEU A 551 4.52 25.76 -14.44
CA LEU A 551 3.63 24.84 -13.71
C LEU A 551 2.31 25.53 -13.30
N ALA A 552 2.31 26.83 -13.01
CA ALA A 552 1.09 27.58 -12.71
C ALA A 552 0.13 27.63 -13.90
N GLN A 553 0.65 27.76 -15.13
CA GLN A 553 -0.12 27.92 -16.37
C GLN A 553 -0.63 26.60 -16.96
N MET A 554 0.00 25.45 -16.67
CA MET A 554 -0.41 24.13 -17.17
C MET A 554 -1.68 23.60 -16.48
N SER A 555 -2.83 24.13 -16.89
CA SER A 555 -4.14 23.79 -16.33
C SER A 555 -4.60 22.38 -16.72
N TYR A 556 -4.31 21.94 -17.94
CA TYR A 556 -4.71 20.64 -18.47
C TYR A 556 -3.84 19.53 -17.87
N LEU A 557 -2.54 19.74 -17.65
CA LEU A 557 -1.70 18.84 -16.85
C LEU A 557 -2.30 18.55 -15.48
N LYS A 558 -2.69 19.60 -14.75
CA LYS A 558 -3.33 19.47 -13.42
C LYS A 558 -4.66 18.72 -13.52
N ALA A 559 -5.40 18.92 -14.61
CA ALA A 559 -6.65 18.23 -14.88
C ALA A 559 -6.43 16.72 -15.15
N CYS A 560 -5.41 16.37 -15.93
CA CYS A 560 -5.00 14.98 -16.19
C CYS A 560 -4.61 14.27 -14.88
N ILE A 561 -3.77 14.90 -14.04
CA ILE A 561 -3.37 14.34 -12.74
C ILE A 561 -4.60 14.12 -11.84
N LYS A 562 -5.47 15.13 -11.70
CA LYS A 562 -6.69 15.03 -10.89
C LYS A 562 -7.64 13.94 -11.38
N GLU A 563 -7.85 13.82 -12.69
CA GLU A 563 -8.74 12.81 -13.23
C GLU A 563 -8.20 11.40 -13.06
N SER A 564 -6.88 11.23 -13.20
CA SER A 564 -6.22 9.94 -12.96
C SER A 564 -6.37 9.53 -11.50
N GLN A 565 -6.12 10.48 -10.58
CA GLN A 565 -6.33 10.28 -9.14
C GLN A 565 -7.79 10.03 -8.78
N ARG A 566 -8.76 10.66 -9.46
CA ARG A 566 -10.19 10.40 -9.26
C ARG A 566 -10.54 8.98 -9.67
N ARG A 567 -10.19 8.57 -10.90
CA ARG A 567 -10.58 7.28 -11.48
C ARG A 567 -10.03 6.09 -10.69
N THR A 568 -8.76 6.18 -10.31
CA THR A 568 -8.03 5.06 -9.68
C THR A 568 -7.95 5.16 -8.16
N PHE A 569 -8.02 6.38 -7.61
CA PHE A 569 -7.79 6.67 -6.19
C PHE A 569 -6.54 5.97 -5.65
N PRO A 570 -5.34 6.35 -6.13
CA PRO A 570 -4.09 5.60 -5.96
C PRO A 570 -3.48 5.70 -4.55
N VAL A 571 -4.22 6.31 -3.62
CA VAL A 571 -3.85 6.52 -2.23
C VAL A 571 -4.70 5.60 -1.32
N MET A 572 -4.70 5.86 -0.01
CA MET A 572 -5.61 5.19 0.92
C MET A 572 -7.05 5.48 0.52
N THR A 573 -7.98 4.52 0.64
CA THR A 573 -9.40 4.61 0.18
C THR A 573 -10.23 5.84 0.60
N GLY A 574 -9.72 6.62 1.55
CA GLY A 574 -10.06 8.01 1.80
C GLY A 574 -9.64 8.41 3.21
N PRO A 575 -9.83 9.68 3.59
CA PRO A 575 -9.50 10.15 4.93
C PRO A 575 -10.35 9.45 5.99
N ALA A 576 -9.79 9.27 7.18
CA ALA A 576 -10.53 8.81 8.35
C ALA A 576 -10.32 9.77 9.54
N ARG A 577 -11.28 9.81 10.45
CA ARG A 577 -11.27 10.65 11.65
C ARG A 577 -11.80 9.86 12.84
N PHE A 578 -11.20 10.08 14.00
CA PHE A 578 -11.92 9.85 15.25
C PHE A 578 -12.76 11.08 15.54
N ILE A 579 -14.03 10.85 15.84
CA ILE A 579 -14.97 11.90 16.20
C ILE A 579 -14.64 12.38 17.62
N GLU A 580 -14.42 13.68 17.81
CA GLU A 580 -14.01 14.22 19.12
C GLU A 580 -15.19 14.68 19.99
N TRP A 581 -16.40 14.67 19.45
CA TRP A 581 -17.63 15.14 20.09
C TRP A 581 -18.80 14.29 19.65
N ASP A 582 -19.75 14.02 20.53
CA ASP A 582 -21.00 13.39 20.12
C ASP A 582 -21.67 14.29 19.06
N THR A 583 -22.03 13.72 17.90
CA THR A 583 -22.47 14.50 16.74
C THR A 583 -23.51 13.74 15.92
N VAL A 584 -24.23 14.41 15.03
CA VAL A 584 -25.20 13.80 14.13
C VAL A 584 -24.64 13.78 12.71
N ILE A 585 -24.56 12.59 12.11
CA ILE A 585 -24.12 12.38 10.73
C ILE A 585 -25.16 11.51 10.01
N GLY A 586 -25.69 11.98 8.89
CA GLY A 586 -26.71 11.26 8.12
C GLY A 586 -27.98 10.90 8.90
N GLY A 587 -28.35 11.73 9.88
CA GLY A 587 -29.51 11.49 10.76
C GLY A 587 -29.25 10.51 11.91
N TYR A 588 -27.99 10.06 12.10
CA TYR A 588 -27.60 9.16 13.19
C TYR A 588 -26.69 9.85 14.19
N THR A 589 -26.92 9.57 15.47
CA THR A 589 -26.04 9.97 16.56
C THR A 589 -24.75 9.13 16.52
N ILE A 590 -23.62 9.80 16.29
CA ILE A 590 -22.27 9.24 16.26
C ILE A 590 -21.55 9.66 17.54
N PRO A 591 -21.26 8.73 18.45
CA PRO A 591 -20.58 9.05 19.71
C PRO A 591 -19.12 9.47 19.50
N ARG A 592 -18.60 10.25 20.44
CA ARG A 592 -17.18 10.57 20.58
C ARG A 592 -16.32 9.30 20.62
N LYS A 593 -15.13 9.40 20.06
CA LYS A 593 -14.14 8.33 19.81
C LYS A 593 -14.58 7.26 18.83
N THR A 594 -15.67 7.48 18.08
CA THR A 594 -16.01 6.62 16.94
C THR A 594 -15.03 6.86 15.79
N PHE A 595 -14.50 5.78 15.21
CA PHE A 595 -13.69 5.85 14.01
C PHE A 595 -14.58 5.91 12.76
N VAL A 596 -14.53 7.04 12.05
CA VAL A 596 -15.31 7.29 10.84
C VAL A 596 -14.36 7.32 9.63
N SER A 597 -14.61 6.44 8.66
CA SER A 597 -13.84 6.30 7.43
C SER A 597 -14.66 6.82 6.24
N LEU A 598 -14.07 7.75 5.48
CA LEU A 598 -14.70 8.36 4.31
C LEU A 598 -14.27 7.59 3.08
N ASN A 599 -15.17 6.83 2.44
CA ASN A 599 -14.85 5.97 1.30
C ASN A 599 -14.89 6.74 -0.01
N MET A 600 -14.00 7.72 -0.14
CA MET A 600 -13.90 8.54 -1.35
C MET A 600 -13.58 7.69 -2.59
N ALA A 601 -12.82 6.60 -2.45
CA ALA A 601 -12.57 5.65 -3.54
C ALA A 601 -13.84 5.03 -4.14
N ALA A 602 -14.93 4.94 -3.37
CA ALA A 602 -16.24 4.53 -3.86
C ALA A 602 -17.05 5.73 -4.39
N MET A 603 -17.02 6.88 -3.69
CA MET A 603 -17.72 8.11 -4.12
C MET A 603 -17.27 8.58 -5.51
N VAL A 604 -15.98 8.51 -5.81
CA VAL A 604 -15.42 8.93 -7.10
C VAL A 604 -15.85 8.07 -8.28
N LYS A 605 -16.35 6.85 -8.02
CA LYS A 605 -16.86 5.90 -9.01
C LYS A 605 -18.39 5.95 -9.13
N ASP A 606 -19.06 6.72 -8.29
CA ASP A 606 -20.51 6.83 -8.25
C ASP A 606 -21.01 7.89 -9.24
N GLU A 607 -21.86 7.48 -10.18
CA GLU A 607 -22.42 8.35 -11.22
C GLU A 607 -23.40 9.40 -10.68
N ARG A 608 -23.89 9.24 -9.43
CA ARG A 608 -24.64 10.31 -8.75
C ARG A 608 -23.77 11.58 -8.61
N PHE A 609 -22.49 11.40 -8.34
CA PHE A 609 -21.53 12.48 -8.08
C PHE A 609 -20.65 12.79 -9.30
N PHE A 610 -20.27 11.78 -10.10
CA PHE A 610 -19.40 11.96 -11.26
C PHE A 610 -20.01 11.37 -12.53
N THR A 611 -20.54 12.23 -13.41
CA THR A 611 -21.08 11.81 -14.72
C THR A 611 -20.01 11.04 -15.51
N LYS A 612 -20.38 9.87 -16.06
CA LYS A 612 -19.46 8.96 -16.76
C LYS A 612 -18.23 8.62 -15.90
N ALA A 613 -18.45 8.19 -14.66
CA ALA A 613 -17.39 8.01 -13.66
C ALA A 613 -16.27 7.04 -14.10
N LYS A 614 -16.58 6.11 -15.02
CA LYS A 614 -15.61 5.13 -15.56
C LYS A 614 -14.69 5.71 -16.65
N GLU A 615 -15.12 6.75 -17.36
CA GLU A 615 -14.36 7.37 -18.44
C GLU A 615 -13.24 8.28 -17.89
N TYR A 616 -12.11 8.37 -18.60
CA TYR A 616 -11.02 9.30 -18.31
C TYR A 616 -11.27 10.64 -19.01
N ILE A 617 -11.78 11.62 -18.28
CA ILE A 617 -12.15 12.94 -18.83
C ILE A 617 -11.44 14.06 -18.06
N PRO A 618 -10.17 14.41 -18.40
CA PRO A 618 -9.46 15.52 -17.78
C PRO A 618 -10.24 16.83 -17.81
N GLU A 619 -10.98 17.08 -18.89
CA GLU A 619 -11.78 18.30 -19.08
C GLU A 619 -12.80 18.55 -17.95
N ARG A 620 -13.16 17.52 -17.19
CA ARG A 620 -13.99 17.61 -15.98
C ARG A 620 -13.50 18.63 -14.96
N TRP A 621 -12.20 18.93 -14.94
CA TRP A 621 -11.57 19.80 -13.93
C TRP A 621 -11.29 21.22 -14.43
N LEU A 622 -11.68 21.54 -15.66
CA LEU A 622 -11.50 22.86 -16.25
C LEU A 622 -12.72 23.76 -15.94
N ARG A 623 -12.47 25.08 -15.86
CA ARG A 623 -13.51 26.11 -15.78
C ARG A 623 -13.87 26.44 -17.24
N ASN A 624 -15.14 26.37 -17.66
CA ASN A 624 -15.64 26.59 -19.04
C ASN A 624 -15.77 25.34 -19.95
N VAL A 625 -16.16 24.19 -19.38
CA VAL A 625 -16.56 22.99 -20.15
C VAL A 625 -18.02 22.66 -19.80
N ASN A 626 -18.73 21.94 -20.69
CA ASN A 626 -20.10 21.47 -20.52
C ASN A 626 -20.47 21.16 -19.05
N ASP A 627 -21.50 21.85 -18.56
CA ASP A 627 -21.99 21.79 -17.18
C ASP A 627 -22.22 20.34 -16.71
N GLU A 628 -22.76 19.47 -17.56
CA GLU A 628 -23.09 18.08 -17.21
C GLU A 628 -21.86 17.23 -16.85
N ILE A 629 -20.73 17.44 -17.54
CA ILE A 629 -19.48 16.71 -17.28
C ILE A 629 -18.81 17.26 -16.01
N THR A 630 -18.96 18.57 -15.76
CA THR A 630 -18.37 19.26 -14.60
C THR A 630 -19.14 19.06 -13.29
N LYS A 631 -20.29 18.37 -13.30
CA LYS A 631 -21.12 18.06 -12.11
C LYS A 631 -20.33 17.58 -10.89
N GLY A 632 -19.26 16.81 -11.08
CA GLY A 632 -18.38 16.36 -9.97
C GLY A 632 -17.70 17.49 -9.19
N GLN A 633 -17.59 18.70 -9.77
CA GLN A 633 -17.11 19.89 -9.07
C GLN A 633 -18.11 20.43 -8.03
N GLU A 634 -19.40 20.11 -8.16
CA GLU A 634 -20.45 20.46 -7.19
C GLU A 634 -20.31 19.68 -5.88
N PHE A 635 -19.63 18.52 -5.92
CA PHE A 635 -19.38 17.65 -4.76
C PHE A 635 -17.91 17.66 -4.35
N PRO A 636 -17.34 18.79 -3.88
CA PRO A 636 -15.90 18.91 -3.60
C PRO A 636 -15.41 17.99 -2.48
N PHE A 637 -16.31 17.41 -1.68
CA PHE A 637 -16.02 16.44 -0.63
C PHE A 637 -16.16 14.98 -1.07
N ALA A 638 -16.60 14.71 -2.29
CA ALA A 638 -16.50 13.38 -2.92
C ALA A 638 -15.05 13.04 -3.31
N PHE A 639 -14.20 14.06 -3.49
CA PHE A 639 -12.81 13.90 -3.90
C PHE A 639 -11.86 14.80 -3.10
N LYS A 640 -11.23 14.22 -2.05
CA LYS A 640 -10.13 14.83 -1.28
C LYS A 640 -8.99 13.81 -1.07
N PRO A 641 -8.22 13.47 -2.13
CA PRO A 641 -7.18 12.44 -2.04
C PRO A 641 -6.07 12.78 -1.02
N PHE A 642 -5.83 14.07 -0.77
CA PHE A 642 -4.88 14.56 0.22
C PHE A 642 -5.52 14.87 1.59
N GLY A 643 -6.80 14.54 1.78
CA GLY A 643 -7.56 14.90 2.97
C GLY A 643 -7.93 16.38 3.06
N PHE A 644 -8.41 16.80 4.24
CA PHE A 644 -8.88 18.16 4.50
C PHE A 644 -8.56 18.59 5.94
N GLY A 645 -8.37 19.90 6.12
CA GLY A 645 -8.11 20.52 7.42
C GLY A 645 -6.66 20.36 7.90
N PRO A 646 -6.38 20.59 9.19
CA PRO A 646 -5.01 20.61 9.75
C PRO A 646 -4.26 19.27 9.59
N ARG A 647 -4.99 18.16 9.55
CA ARG A 647 -4.44 16.81 9.29
C ARG A 647 -4.45 16.40 7.81
N GLY A 648 -4.64 17.33 6.88
CA GLY A 648 -4.37 17.10 5.47
C GLY A 648 -2.92 16.62 5.24
N CYS A 649 -2.66 16.00 4.09
CA CYS A 649 -1.33 15.51 3.73
C CYS A 649 -0.30 16.64 3.84
N ILE A 650 0.78 16.41 4.61
CA ILE A 650 1.86 17.40 4.74
C ILE A 650 2.65 17.56 3.43
N GLY A 651 2.75 16.49 2.65
CA GLY A 651 3.49 16.45 1.40
C GLY A 651 2.68 16.84 0.17
N GLN A 652 1.43 17.31 0.31
CA GLN A 652 0.53 17.55 -0.83
C GLN A 652 1.19 18.41 -1.91
N ARG A 653 1.73 19.57 -1.53
CA ARG A 653 2.30 20.52 -2.49
C ARG A 653 3.57 19.98 -3.15
N PHE A 654 4.40 19.28 -2.38
CA PHE A 654 5.59 18.63 -2.90
C PHE A 654 5.22 17.53 -3.91
N ALA A 655 4.30 16.63 -3.56
CA ALA A 655 3.84 15.55 -4.43
C ALA A 655 3.14 16.10 -5.69
N GLU A 656 2.31 17.13 -5.58
CA GLU A 656 1.70 17.82 -6.72
C GLU A 656 2.77 18.38 -7.68
N MET A 657 3.83 18.98 -7.15
CA MET A 657 4.93 19.53 -7.94
C MET A 657 5.77 18.43 -8.59
N GLU A 658 6.15 17.40 -7.83
CA GLU A 658 6.89 16.22 -8.30
C GLU A 658 6.14 15.52 -9.44
N MET A 659 4.83 15.29 -9.30
CA MET A 659 4.01 14.71 -10.35
C MET A 659 3.94 15.59 -11.60
N GLN A 660 3.81 16.91 -11.43
CA GLN A 660 3.76 17.84 -12.55
C GLN A 660 5.08 17.88 -13.32
N ILE A 661 6.21 17.97 -12.63
CA ILE A 661 7.55 17.96 -13.24
C ILE A 661 7.80 16.63 -13.96
N GLY A 662 7.57 15.50 -13.27
CA GLY A 662 7.77 14.16 -13.82
C GLY A 662 6.96 13.91 -15.09
N ILE A 663 5.65 14.14 -15.04
CA ILE A 663 4.77 13.95 -16.21
C ILE A 663 5.14 14.90 -17.35
N THR A 664 5.44 16.17 -17.04
CA THR A 664 5.82 17.15 -18.06
C THR A 664 7.06 16.69 -18.82
N LYS A 665 8.14 16.35 -18.11
CA LYS A 665 9.41 15.94 -18.73
C LYS A 665 9.27 14.63 -19.49
N ILE A 666 8.49 13.67 -18.98
CA ILE A 666 8.21 12.41 -19.70
C ILE A 666 7.44 12.70 -20.99
N ILE A 667 6.32 13.42 -20.94
CA ILE A 667 5.50 13.69 -22.13
C ILE A 667 6.20 14.62 -23.13
N GLN A 668 7.09 15.51 -22.66
CA GLN A 668 7.91 16.34 -23.54
C GLN A 668 8.92 15.51 -24.36
N ASN A 669 9.44 14.41 -23.80
CA ASN A 669 10.48 13.59 -24.43
C ASN A 669 9.95 12.33 -25.10
N PHE A 670 8.80 11.80 -24.67
CA PHE A 670 8.28 10.51 -25.10
C PHE A 670 6.81 10.57 -25.49
N GLU A 671 6.46 9.83 -26.52
CA GLU A 671 5.12 9.33 -26.77
C GLU A 671 5.02 7.97 -26.10
N ILE A 672 4.13 7.86 -25.12
CA ILE A 672 3.97 6.65 -24.31
C ILE A 672 2.72 5.89 -24.72
N SER A 673 2.79 4.57 -24.75
CA SER A 673 1.64 3.71 -25.07
C SER A 673 1.64 2.43 -24.26
N MET A 674 0.47 1.81 -24.13
CA MET A 674 0.35 0.48 -23.55
C MET A 674 0.71 -0.59 -24.60
N PRO A 675 1.26 -1.76 -24.20
CA PRO A 675 1.43 -2.88 -25.11
C PRO A 675 0.12 -3.26 -25.82
N HIS A 676 0.24 -3.80 -27.03
CA HIS A 676 -0.92 -4.21 -27.82
C HIS A 676 -1.83 -5.17 -27.03
N GLY A 677 -3.15 -4.92 -27.07
CA GLY A 677 -4.15 -5.71 -26.36
C GLY A 677 -4.40 -5.33 -24.90
N VAL A 678 -3.67 -4.36 -24.33
CA VAL A 678 -3.92 -3.85 -22.98
C VAL A 678 -4.88 -2.67 -23.03
N SER A 679 -6.11 -2.85 -22.56
CA SER A 679 -7.14 -1.80 -22.48
C SER A 679 -7.40 -1.28 -21.06
N GLU A 680 -6.98 -2.02 -20.03
CA GLU A 680 -7.18 -1.63 -18.63
C GLU A 680 -6.09 -2.22 -17.73
N ILE A 681 -5.73 -1.49 -16.67
CA ILE A 681 -4.87 -1.98 -15.59
C ILE A 681 -5.73 -2.44 -14.42
N LYS A 682 -5.67 -3.74 -14.12
CA LYS A 682 -6.29 -4.32 -12.93
C LYS A 682 -5.61 -3.77 -11.67
N THR A 683 -6.41 -3.38 -10.69
CA THR A 683 -5.92 -2.81 -9.42
C THR A 683 -6.19 -3.74 -8.24
N VAL A 684 -5.31 -3.71 -7.24
CA VAL A 684 -5.49 -4.35 -5.93
C VAL A 684 -5.25 -3.32 -4.83
N HIS A 685 -5.81 -3.55 -3.64
CA HIS A 685 -5.58 -2.66 -2.50
C HIS A 685 -4.56 -3.25 -1.54
N ARG A 686 -3.33 -2.70 -1.52
CA ARG A 686 -2.22 -3.06 -0.63
C ARG A 686 -1.88 -1.88 0.28
N THR A 687 -2.79 -1.47 1.16
CA THR A 687 -2.79 -0.15 1.85
C THR A 687 -3.11 1.02 0.91
N PHE A 688 -2.46 1.07 -0.25
CA PHE A 688 -2.80 1.94 -1.37
C PHE A 688 -3.41 1.12 -2.51
N THR A 689 -4.15 1.77 -3.38
CA THR A 689 -4.52 1.15 -4.65
C THR A 689 -3.28 1.07 -5.53
N SER A 690 -2.92 -0.15 -5.93
CA SER A 690 -1.70 -0.47 -6.70
C SER A 690 -2.07 -1.39 -7.86
N PRO A 691 -1.23 -1.52 -8.90
CA PRO A 691 -1.49 -2.48 -9.96
C PRO A 691 -1.43 -3.93 -9.43
N ALA A 692 -2.35 -4.76 -9.94
CA ALA A 692 -2.44 -6.18 -9.59
C ALA A 692 -1.22 -6.96 -10.07
N GLN A 693 -0.69 -6.56 -11.22
CA GLN A 693 0.40 -7.18 -11.95
C GLN A 693 1.41 -6.12 -12.40
N LYS A 694 2.59 -6.54 -12.85
CA LYS A 694 3.57 -5.63 -13.43
C LYS A 694 2.96 -4.89 -14.63
N VAL A 695 3.22 -3.59 -14.71
CA VAL A 695 2.75 -2.73 -15.79
C VAL A 695 3.93 -2.41 -16.69
N THR A 696 3.83 -2.81 -17.96
CA THR A 696 4.80 -2.46 -18.99
C THR A 696 4.32 -1.23 -19.74
N LEU A 697 5.22 -0.27 -19.96
CA LEU A 697 4.96 0.95 -20.72
C LEU A 697 5.88 1.00 -21.94
N GLN A 698 5.32 1.18 -23.14
CA GLN A 698 6.08 1.41 -24.36
C GLN A 698 6.40 2.90 -24.47
N MET A 699 7.60 3.21 -24.96
CA MET A 699 8.07 4.59 -25.12
C MET A 699 8.68 4.79 -26.49
N GLN A 700 8.29 5.89 -27.14
CA GLN A 700 8.89 6.36 -28.38
C GLN A 700 9.39 7.78 -28.16
N ASN A 701 10.66 8.06 -28.47
CA ASN A 701 11.23 9.39 -28.34
C ASN A 701 10.48 10.38 -29.25
N ARG A 702 9.90 11.45 -28.69
CA ARG A 702 9.32 12.59 -29.43
C ARG A 702 10.39 13.50 -30.01
N ASN A 703 11.60 13.46 -29.44
CA ASN A 703 12.73 14.30 -29.80
C ASN A 703 13.86 13.52 -30.51
N ILE A 704 13.59 13.03 -31.71
CA ILE A 704 14.60 13.12 -32.78
C ILE A 704 14.10 14.28 -33.65
N ASN A 705 14.17 15.50 -33.11
CA ASN A 705 13.69 16.68 -33.79
C ASN A 705 14.83 17.63 -34.17
N SER A 706 16.09 17.31 -33.88
CA SER A 706 17.21 17.89 -34.60
C SER A 706 18.47 17.02 -34.58
N ILE A 707 19.18 16.98 -35.71
CA ILE A 707 20.53 16.41 -35.83
C ILE A 707 21.49 17.53 -36.19
N CYS A 708 22.61 17.60 -35.48
CA CYS A 708 23.64 18.60 -35.73
C CYS A 708 24.59 18.09 -36.82
N ILE A 709 24.60 18.75 -37.98
CA ILE A 709 25.44 18.37 -39.12
C ILE A 709 26.38 19.54 -39.41
N ASN A 710 27.69 19.31 -39.23
CA ASN A 710 28.74 20.32 -39.40
C ASN A 710 28.45 21.64 -38.65
N GLY A 711 27.96 21.52 -37.41
CA GLY A 711 27.66 22.68 -36.54
C GLY A 711 26.36 23.42 -36.87
N LYS A 712 25.51 22.88 -37.75
CA LYS A 712 24.16 23.41 -38.02
C LYS A 712 23.09 22.42 -37.59
N GLU A 713 22.11 22.91 -36.86
CA GLU A 713 20.98 22.15 -36.33
C GLU A 713 19.91 21.90 -37.42
N VAL A 714 19.59 20.64 -37.72
CA VAL A 714 18.63 20.26 -38.77
C VAL A 714 17.42 19.60 -38.13
N LYS A 715 16.23 20.21 -38.26
CA LYS A 715 14.99 19.65 -37.68
C LYS A 715 14.49 18.41 -38.44
N VAL A 716 14.20 17.34 -37.70
CA VAL A 716 13.63 16.08 -38.23
C VAL A 716 12.16 16.02 -37.80
N ILE A 717 11.25 15.65 -38.72
CA ILE A 717 9.81 15.57 -38.43
C ILE A 717 9.36 14.13 -38.75
N PRO A 718 8.85 13.36 -37.78
CA PRO A 718 8.25 12.05 -38.05
C PRO A 718 6.93 12.21 -38.82
N TYR A 719 6.69 11.40 -39.84
CA TYR A 719 5.38 11.24 -40.48
C TYR A 719 4.90 9.80 -40.26
N ASN A 720 3.59 9.57 -40.19
CA ASN A 720 3.06 8.23 -39.94
C ASN A 720 3.58 7.24 -41.01
N ASN A 721 4.37 6.26 -40.54
CA ASN A 721 5.11 5.24 -41.30
C ASN A 721 6.31 5.72 -42.17
N GLY A 722 6.96 6.85 -41.87
CA GLY A 722 8.20 7.28 -42.52
C GLY A 722 8.81 8.60 -41.99
N ILE A 723 10.05 8.93 -42.38
CA ILE A 723 10.79 10.13 -41.93
C ILE A 723 10.70 11.25 -43.00
N MET A 724 10.37 12.49 -42.62
CA MET A 724 10.47 13.69 -43.49
C MET A 724 11.64 14.59 -43.08
N TYR A 725 12.31 15.20 -44.07
CA TYR A 725 13.33 16.23 -43.86
C TYR A 725 12.82 17.61 -44.34
N GLY A 726 12.91 18.63 -43.48
CA GLY A 726 12.49 20.01 -43.79
C GLY A 726 13.64 21.02 -43.78
N LYS A 727 13.60 21.96 -44.74
CA LYS A 727 14.45 23.16 -44.97
C LYS A 727 15.95 23.07 -44.64
N GLY A 728 16.79 23.10 -45.69
CA GLY A 728 18.25 23.28 -45.61
C GLY A 728 19.09 22.19 -46.30
N ALA A 729 18.45 21.21 -46.97
CA ALA A 729 19.09 20.00 -47.46
C ALA A 729 20.14 20.20 -48.59
N THR A 730 20.22 21.37 -49.21
CA THR A 730 21.06 21.57 -50.41
C THR A 730 22.57 21.52 -50.12
N GLN A 731 23.02 21.86 -48.92
CA GLN A 731 24.44 21.80 -48.54
C GLN A 731 24.84 20.48 -47.84
N LEU A 732 23.86 19.65 -47.48
CA LEU A 732 24.05 18.46 -46.64
C LEU A 732 24.45 17.22 -47.46
N CYS A 733 23.95 17.12 -48.70
CA CYS A 733 24.08 15.92 -49.52
C CYS A 733 25.53 15.64 -49.98
N ASN A 734 26.37 16.68 -50.09
CA ASN A 734 27.77 16.52 -50.48
C ASN A 734 28.68 16.03 -49.33
N SER A 735 28.20 15.99 -48.07
CA SER A 735 29.01 15.67 -46.89
C SER A 735 28.57 14.41 -46.13
N LEU A 736 27.57 13.67 -46.60
CA LEU A 736 27.10 12.45 -45.94
C LEU A 736 28.08 11.30 -46.24
N GLN A 737 29.01 11.05 -45.31
CA GLN A 737 29.80 9.82 -45.28
C GLN A 737 28.94 8.64 -44.80
N ASP A 738 29.27 7.44 -45.31
CA ASP A 738 28.53 6.17 -45.19
C ASP A 738 28.05 5.80 -43.78
N ASP A 739 28.74 6.22 -42.72
CA ASP A 739 28.46 5.83 -41.33
C ASP A 739 27.16 6.41 -40.76
N ILE A 740 26.74 7.59 -41.21
CA ILE A 740 25.52 8.26 -40.70
C ILE A 740 24.26 7.55 -41.23
N PHE A 741 24.30 7.13 -42.50
CA PHE A 741 23.24 6.33 -43.10
C PHE A 741 23.17 4.93 -42.49
N GLN A 742 24.32 4.34 -42.12
CA GLN A 742 24.37 3.05 -41.43
C GLN A 742 23.60 3.05 -40.11
N ARG A 743 23.73 4.08 -39.26
CA ARG A 743 22.99 4.15 -37.99
C ARG A 743 21.47 4.24 -38.20
N LEU A 744 21.03 5.08 -39.13
CA LEU A 744 19.60 5.35 -39.36
C LEU A 744 18.81 4.12 -39.84
N VAL A 745 19.40 3.29 -40.70
CA VAL A 745 18.74 2.07 -41.22
C VAL A 745 18.80 0.91 -40.23
N THR A 746 19.77 0.90 -39.33
CA THR A 746 19.88 -0.15 -38.30
C THR A 746 18.83 0.04 -37.18
N ASP A 747 18.48 1.29 -36.87
CA ASP A 747 17.56 1.61 -35.77
C ASP A 747 16.07 1.61 -36.16
N PHE A 748 15.76 1.89 -37.43
CA PHE A 748 14.41 1.92 -37.98
C PHE A 748 14.37 0.95 -39.16
N SER A 749 13.74 -0.22 -39.05
CA SER A 749 13.55 -1.17 -40.16
C SER A 749 12.30 -0.79 -40.96
N PRO A 750 12.38 -0.01 -42.05
CA PRO A 750 11.19 0.48 -42.74
C PRO A 750 10.94 -0.40 -43.98
N GLU A 751 9.73 -0.94 -44.12
CA GLU A 751 9.31 -1.61 -45.37
C GLU A 751 9.14 -0.60 -46.53
N ILE A 752 8.96 0.70 -46.20
CA ILE A 752 8.76 1.80 -47.15
C ILE A 752 9.59 3.02 -46.72
N VAL A 753 10.34 3.62 -47.64
CA VAL A 753 11.08 4.88 -47.43
C VAL A 753 10.51 5.95 -48.36
N LEU A 754 10.03 7.06 -47.78
CA LEU A 754 9.56 8.23 -48.53
C LEU A 754 10.68 9.29 -48.56
N LEU A 755 11.19 9.61 -49.76
CA LEU A 755 12.20 10.64 -50.00
C LEU A 755 11.53 11.84 -50.66
N GLN A 756 11.29 12.91 -49.89
CA GLN A 756 10.81 14.18 -50.42
C GLN A 756 11.99 15.15 -50.56
N ILE A 757 12.21 15.66 -51.77
CA ILE A 757 13.30 16.58 -52.09
C ILE A 757 12.70 17.87 -52.64
N GLU A 758 12.89 18.96 -51.90
CA GLU A 758 12.41 20.30 -52.27
C GLU A 758 13.59 21.17 -52.74
N GLY A 759 13.57 21.55 -54.01
CA GLY A 759 14.48 22.52 -54.59
C GLY A 759 13.88 23.93 -54.55
N ASN A 760 14.40 24.78 -53.66
CA ASN A 760 14.15 26.22 -53.68
C ASN A 760 15.40 26.94 -54.22
N ASP A 761 15.21 27.85 -55.17
CA ASP A 761 16.26 28.75 -55.70
C ASP A 761 17.48 28.06 -56.37
N MET A 762 17.31 26.90 -56.99
CA MET A 762 18.32 26.28 -57.87
C MET A 762 17.90 26.33 -59.33
N ASP A 763 18.89 26.38 -60.23
CA ASP A 763 18.62 26.06 -61.63
C ASP A 763 18.27 24.57 -61.76
N SER A 764 17.38 24.32 -62.71
CA SER A 764 16.79 23.03 -62.98
C SER A 764 17.78 21.92 -63.33
N HIS A 765 18.89 22.24 -63.99
CA HIS A 765 19.88 21.27 -64.43
C HIS A 765 20.77 20.82 -63.25
N ASN A 766 21.19 21.77 -62.42
CA ASN A 766 21.93 21.49 -61.19
C ASN A 766 21.09 20.73 -60.17
N PHE A 767 19.80 21.07 -60.03
CA PHE A 767 18.89 20.33 -59.17
C PHE A 767 18.77 18.86 -59.60
N ILE A 768 18.62 18.59 -60.90
CA ILE A 768 18.54 17.23 -61.45
C ILE A 768 19.83 16.45 -61.23
N ASN A 769 21.00 17.05 -61.47
CA ASN A 769 22.28 16.36 -61.30
C ASN A 769 22.54 16.00 -59.83
N ILE A 770 22.28 16.94 -58.90
CA ILE A 770 22.42 16.70 -57.46
C ILE A 770 21.43 15.62 -56.99
N PHE A 771 20.19 15.67 -57.50
CA PHE A 771 19.17 14.66 -57.21
C PHE A 771 19.62 13.27 -57.68
N ILE A 772 20.07 13.15 -58.93
CA ILE A 772 20.53 11.89 -59.53
C ILE A 772 21.71 11.33 -58.75
N ASP A 773 22.72 12.14 -58.40
CA ASP A 773 23.91 11.66 -57.70
C ASP A 773 23.62 11.26 -56.24
N THR A 774 22.75 12.01 -55.56
CA THR A 774 22.27 11.65 -54.21
C THR A 774 21.51 10.32 -54.25
N PHE A 775 20.63 10.15 -55.23
CA PHE A 775 19.83 8.93 -55.39
C PHE A 775 20.69 7.72 -55.78
N LYS A 776 21.74 7.91 -56.61
CA LYS A 776 22.73 6.87 -56.96
C LYS A 776 23.45 6.33 -55.72
N ASN A 777 23.91 7.21 -54.83
CA ASN A 777 24.61 6.79 -53.61
C ASN A 777 23.68 6.05 -52.66
N PHE A 778 22.44 6.52 -52.52
CA PHE A 778 21.41 5.83 -51.73
C PHE A 778 21.13 4.41 -52.23
N LEU A 779 20.98 4.21 -53.55
CA LEU A 779 20.73 2.88 -54.12
C LEU A 779 21.93 1.94 -54.02
N ARG A 780 23.16 2.44 -54.14
CA ARG A 780 24.39 1.63 -53.89
C ARG A 780 24.42 1.11 -52.47
N TYR A 781 24.07 1.95 -51.50
CA TYR A 781 23.97 1.57 -50.10
C TYR A 781 22.92 0.47 -49.89
N LEU A 782 21.72 0.62 -50.44
CA LEU A 782 20.66 -0.39 -50.31
C LEU A 782 21.04 -1.76 -50.91
N LYS A 783 21.72 -1.77 -52.07
CA LYS A 783 22.23 -3.01 -52.66
C LYS A 783 23.29 -3.70 -51.80
N SER A 784 24.09 -2.95 -51.05
CA SER A 784 25.08 -3.52 -50.13
C SER A 784 24.45 -4.26 -48.94
N LYS A 785 23.18 -3.96 -48.62
CA LYS A 785 22.46 -4.53 -47.47
C LYS A 785 21.45 -5.64 -47.83
N ASN A 786 21.21 -5.90 -49.11
CA ASN A 786 20.32 -6.97 -49.60
C ASN A 786 18.88 -6.92 -49.01
N VAL A 787 18.36 -5.71 -48.77
CA VAL A 787 17.03 -5.46 -48.16
C VAL A 787 16.01 -5.13 -49.25
N LYS A 788 14.80 -5.69 -49.17
CA LYS A 788 13.66 -5.29 -50.02
C LYS A 788 12.96 -4.07 -49.41
N ILE A 789 13.00 -2.93 -50.09
CA ILE A 789 12.39 -1.68 -49.61
C ILE A 789 11.63 -1.03 -50.76
N VAL A 790 10.43 -0.50 -50.48
CA VAL A 790 9.68 0.33 -51.43
C VAL A 790 10.11 1.79 -51.26
N VAL A 791 10.67 2.40 -52.29
CA VAL A 791 11.11 3.81 -52.25
C VAL A 791 10.11 4.68 -53.01
N ILE A 792 9.51 5.66 -52.34
CA ILE A 792 8.60 6.64 -52.95
C ILE A 792 9.33 7.98 -52.98
N VAL A 793 9.49 8.56 -54.17
CA VAL A 793 10.21 9.82 -54.35
C VAL A 793 9.25 10.93 -54.76
N GLN A 794 9.19 12.02 -54.00
CA GLN A 794 8.43 13.22 -54.32
C GLN A 794 9.37 14.40 -54.57
N VAL A 795 9.22 15.07 -55.70
CA VAL A 795 10.11 16.13 -56.17
C VAL A 795 9.32 17.42 -56.34
N PHE A 796 9.65 18.45 -55.55
CA PHE A 796 9.06 19.79 -55.68
C PHE A 796 10.11 20.81 -56.11
N HIS A 797 9.87 21.50 -57.24
CA HIS A 797 10.77 22.53 -57.77
C HIS A 797 10.03 23.86 -57.98
N ARG A 798 10.40 24.92 -57.25
CA ARG A 798 9.84 26.28 -57.44
C ARG A 798 10.76 27.18 -58.28
N LEU A 799 10.34 27.53 -59.49
CA LEU A 799 11.06 28.46 -60.39
C LEU A 799 10.71 29.94 -60.10
N LYS A 800 11.70 30.84 -59.95
CA LYS A 800 11.48 32.30 -59.87
C LYS A 800 10.73 32.83 -61.10
N PRO A 801 9.77 33.76 -60.95
CA PRO A 801 9.26 34.55 -62.06
C PRO A 801 10.25 35.70 -62.33
N ARG A 802 11.16 35.52 -63.28
CA ARG A 802 11.80 36.66 -63.96
C ARG A 802 11.38 36.61 -65.42
N VAL A 803 10.31 37.36 -65.72
CA VAL A 803 9.86 37.95 -67.00
C VAL A 803 8.33 38.08 -66.94
N SER A 804 7.80 39.19 -67.45
CA SER A 804 6.41 39.64 -67.31
C SER A 804 5.36 38.60 -67.70
N MET A 805 4.21 38.71 -67.04
CA MET A 805 3.13 37.72 -66.94
C MET A 805 2.24 37.57 -68.20
N SER A 806 2.76 37.65 -69.42
CA SER A 806 1.92 37.49 -70.63
C SER A 806 2.38 36.46 -71.66
N VAL A 807 3.58 35.87 -71.57
CA VAL A 807 4.06 34.91 -72.60
C VAL A 807 4.43 33.52 -72.05
N CYS A 808 4.39 33.30 -70.74
CA CYS A 808 5.13 32.18 -70.11
C CYS A 808 4.29 31.02 -69.54
N LYS A 809 3.05 30.77 -69.98
CA LYS A 809 2.32 29.55 -69.58
C LYS A 809 2.73 28.31 -70.42
N SER A 810 2.93 28.47 -71.72
CA SER A 810 3.32 27.36 -72.60
C SER A 810 4.79 26.94 -72.42
N ARG A 811 5.71 27.90 -72.25
CA ARG A 811 7.15 27.61 -72.01
C ARG A 811 7.42 26.95 -70.65
N ARG A 812 6.73 27.36 -69.57
CA ARG A 812 6.88 26.73 -68.23
C ARG A 812 6.38 25.29 -68.21
N ALA A 813 5.23 25.03 -68.83
CA ALA A 813 4.71 23.67 -68.95
C ALA A 813 5.63 22.79 -69.82
N LYS A 814 6.18 23.33 -70.90
CA LYS A 814 7.09 22.63 -71.81
C LYS A 814 8.44 22.30 -71.15
N ILE A 815 9.03 23.23 -70.40
CA ILE A 815 10.27 23.00 -69.62
C ILE A 815 10.03 21.98 -68.50
N ASN A 816 8.90 22.06 -67.78
CA ASN A 816 8.57 21.06 -66.76
C ASN A 816 8.33 19.66 -67.38
N LEU A 817 7.70 19.56 -68.55
CA LEU A 817 7.53 18.28 -69.25
C LEU A 817 8.85 17.72 -69.79
N GLU A 818 9.69 18.57 -70.42
CA GLU A 818 11.01 18.18 -70.90
C GLU A 818 11.90 17.72 -69.75
N MET A 819 11.85 18.40 -68.60
CA MET A 819 12.54 17.98 -67.38
C MET A 819 12.04 16.65 -66.81
N VAL A 820 10.73 16.45 -66.73
CA VAL A 820 10.14 15.18 -66.26
C VAL A 820 10.50 14.04 -67.23
N ASN A 821 10.57 14.33 -68.54
CA ASN A 821 10.96 13.34 -69.54
C ASN A 821 12.46 13.04 -69.50
N LEU A 822 13.34 14.04 -69.34
CA LEU A 822 14.78 13.85 -69.20
C LEU A 822 15.10 13.05 -67.92
N ALA A 823 14.46 13.41 -66.80
CA ALA A 823 14.59 12.67 -65.55
C ALA A 823 14.03 11.24 -65.68
N LYS A 824 12.92 11.03 -66.40
CA LYS A 824 12.40 9.68 -66.70
C LYS A 824 13.33 8.85 -67.58
N GLU A 825 13.94 9.44 -68.61
CA GLU A 825 14.86 8.77 -69.54
C GLU A 825 16.17 8.38 -68.84
N GLU A 826 16.80 9.31 -68.12
CA GLU A 826 17.98 9.07 -67.28
C GLU A 826 17.70 8.02 -66.20
N PHE A 827 16.54 8.10 -65.52
CA PHE A 827 16.14 7.10 -64.53
C PHE A 827 15.86 5.74 -65.17
N LYS A 828 15.18 5.66 -66.32
CA LYS A 828 14.91 4.39 -67.00
C LYS A 828 16.21 3.72 -67.47
N TYR A 829 17.12 4.47 -68.07
CA TYR A 829 18.43 3.98 -68.48
C TYR A 829 19.23 3.48 -67.27
N PHE A 830 19.25 4.26 -66.19
CA PHE A 830 19.91 3.91 -64.94
C PHE A 830 19.27 2.69 -64.24
N LEU A 831 17.93 2.57 -64.22
CA LEU A 831 17.22 1.45 -63.60
C LEU A 831 17.39 0.16 -64.40
N SER A 832 17.48 0.22 -65.73
CA SER A 832 17.77 -0.96 -66.57
C SER A 832 19.09 -1.63 -66.20
N TYR A 833 20.04 -0.87 -65.64
CA TYR A 833 21.32 -1.36 -65.14
C TYR A 833 21.21 -2.00 -63.73
N TRP A 834 20.11 -1.77 -63.00
CA TRP A 834 19.92 -2.17 -61.60
C TRP A 834 18.74 -3.13 -61.34
N THR A 835 17.83 -3.34 -62.29
CA THR A 835 16.56 -4.08 -62.13
C THR A 835 16.66 -5.62 -62.05
N GLN A 836 17.84 -6.23 -61.91
CA GLN A 836 17.91 -7.68 -61.73
C GLN A 836 17.57 -8.16 -60.29
N LYS A 837 17.45 -7.26 -59.30
CA LYS A 837 17.22 -7.66 -57.88
C LYS A 837 16.29 -6.77 -57.03
N VAL A 838 15.77 -5.64 -57.53
CA VAL A 838 14.94 -4.71 -56.73
C VAL A 838 13.69 -4.34 -57.52
N ASP A 839 12.52 -4.56 -56.93
CA ASP A 839 11.21 -4.26 -57.53
C ASP A 839 10.81 -2.83 -57.15
N ILE A 840 10.90 -1.88 -58.10
CA ILE A 840 10.75 -0.44 -57.84
C ILE A 840 9.53 0.09 -58.61
N LYS A 841 8.54 0.64 -57.88
CA LYS A 841 7.41 1.39 -58.46
C LYS A 841 7.63 2.88 -58.29
N ILE A 842 7.67 3.62 -59.40
CA ILE A 842 7.90 5.07 -59.41
C ILE A 842 6.58 5.79 -59.74
N CYS A 843 6.15 6.68 -58.85
CA CYS A 843 5.06 7.60 -59.09
C CYS A 843 5.63 9.03 -59.11
N ILE A 844 5.60 9.70 -60.28
CA ILE A 844 6.00 11.10 -60.42
C ILE A 844 4.71 11.89 -60.58
N ASP A 845 4.26 12.56 -59.52
CA ASP A 845 3.16 13.51 -59.59
C ASP A 845 3.71 14.90 -59.90
N GLY A 846 3.08 15.59 -60.85
CA GLY A 846 3.47 16.91 -61.33
C GLY A 846 2.42 17.99 -61.08
N ARG A 847 1.47 17.75 -60.16
CA ARG A 847 0.53 18.78 -59.71
C ARG A 847 1.16 19.74 -58.70
#